data_AF-A0A1V4IHV5-F1
#
_entry.id   AF-A0A1V4IHV5-F1
#
_cell.length_a   1.000
_cell.length_b   1.000
_cell.length_c   1.000
_cell.angle_alpha   90.00
_cell.angle_beta   90.00
_cell.angle_gamma   90.00
#
_symmetry.space_group_name_H-M   'P 1'
#
loop_
_entity.id
_entity.type
_entity.pdbx_description
1 polymer ?
#
loop_
_entity_poly.entity_id
_entity_poly.type
_entity_poly.pdbx_seq_one_letter_code
_entity_poly.pdbx_strand_id
1 'polypeptide(L)'
;MEDYLKYTYKLETHLKVICDSNEEYANLYATWKLNQKIYSSVLKTVVMNYPHYSLHDDSHSESIITNIEMLLGEERIKRLSPTETWMILQCAYLHDFGMALLSEKAELEWETDEFKEYLEEKRHSFNNDIAEAIEYIDKLNINLQDDKFEKNWPLKIRKYVTYIIADYFRSKHSSLTKEYLDQLERWEIDISHNNLIHERLIRLIGEISFLHTQDFDKVMKLNYESNGYKSDYIHPRFIAEMIRLGDLLDLDNGRFSSYVEKVIGGLPKLSKNHKEKHQSTRHVLITPESIEVSADCPNEEVYRETRSWFLWLEEEIKNLTMNWIDIIPSNLTGYAPKLTKKELLLKGEPDLNNITDLRFEISQEKAFDIIEGSNIYEDKYIFVREFIQNSLDASKIQLWRDLNDGMYTSWIKTKKELKNLMPFDISKEIYDNYTIEVTIQDIDSDYVGVSIRDRGIGISIDALKAMCDVGSSYSGKLELKKEIKKMPAWLRPTAGFGIGLQSGFLVVDVFKARSRTGGNSAIEITFESRKRSDGYIQVRKSEKDIKRGTEFYFKLKKDTNYSLNYGGYAEKHFENLFDPISSDNLLIYKILDSAKRNCKGSIIPIYINVDNKDKETFNSDILTLFDDGMIEQGNYAYNIANTLDEMKLWVKDKDIYLNICMPEYDSDRNILERSPNTIDFSFKGIKLDRQRESYALWEYIYVDIYGMDTKESLKLSRDELTLKARKDVGKIIDEGVQFYIAKLKEKIDILKEKAKEMPFDKIAFIVLGSMIINNFKVSDYNFLLDKGIMISVMKKNDNKFIWEEVDFADIIDEYPNLTYANINSFKIERVNNLKEEYDYKIVEGYLNKNISDIEEDIVIVDKNLIKILENDFRINKIQCIESELNRDLLLYSTGIEDRDIINVNEKTEEYLIDLLVSNSRNSFNYSKGRWRSQRTCIPSFSKYNLLAIKTIPAGVAFYKSNKMKQLISPITRKDKEKIESVNNKELFIESITVRQDYKNLLFYTMNNRISEKIVTIEVIDKLYKEIIGKYFELMKKKIK
;
A
#
# COMPACT_ATOMS: atom_id res chain seq x y z
N MET A 1 -68.39 -17.21 -26.86
CA MET A 1 -68.84 -16.72 -25.52
C MET A 1 -68.34 -17.70 -24.45
N GLU A 2 -67.08 -18.14 -24.55
CA GLU A 2 -66.46 -19.18 -23.68
C GLU A 2 -65.16 -18.69 -23.02
N ASP A 3 -64.62 -17.52 -23.37
CA ASP A 3 -63.39 -16.96 -22.76
C ASP A 3 -63.60 -16.31 -21.38
N TYR A 4 -64.72 -16.59 -20.70
CA TYR A 4 -65.06 -16.01 -19.39
C TYR A 4 -64.77 -16.92 -18.18
N LEU A 5 -64.17 -18.09 -18.39
CA LEU A 5 -63.70 -18.95 -17.28
C LEU A 5 -62.20 -18.72 -17.01
N LYS A 6 -61.92 -17.58 -16.38
CA LYS A 6 -60.66 -17.26 -15.72
C LYS A 6 -60.37 -18.35 -14.65
N TYR A 7 -59.24 -19.06 -14.76
CA TYR A 7 -58.60 -19.95 -13.75
C TYR A 7 -59.49 -20.35 -12.56
N THR A 8 -60.42 -21.28 -12.75
CA THR A 8 -61.30 -21.75 -11.66
C THR A 8 -60.65 -22.78 -10.73
N TYR A 9 -59.54 -23.40 -11.15
CA TYR A 9 -58.87 -24.46 -10.39
C TYR A 9 -57.51 -24.00 -9.85
N LYS A 10 -57.47 -23.74 -8.55
CA LYS A 10 -56.34 -23.16 -7.78
C LYS A 10 -55.57 -24.20 -6.99
N LEU A 11 -54.38 -23.85 -6.47
CA LEU A 11 -53.55 -24.74 -5.63
C LEU A 11 -54.28 -25.17 -4.35
N GLU A 12 -54.91 -24.24 -3.63
CA GLU A 12 -55.67 -24.59 -2.41
C GLU A 12 -56.89 -25.46 -2.74
N THR A 13 -57.58 -25.18 -3.84
CA THR A 13 -58.69 -26.01 -4.33
C THR A 13 -58.20 -27.42 -4.68
N HIS A 14 -57.05 -27.51 -5.35
CA HIS A 14 -56.43 -28.78 -5.72
C HIS A 14 -56.08 -29.62 -4.49
N LEU A 15 -55.40 -29.03 -3.51
CA LEU A 15 -55.05 -29.69 -2.25
C LEU A 15 -56.30 -30.23 -1.56
N LYS A 16 -57.35 -29.40 -1.45
CA LYS A 16 -58.62 -29.80 -0.85
C LYS A 16 -59.22 -31.00 -1.58
N VAL A 17 -59.35 -30.93 -2.90
CA VAL A 17 -59.98 -31.98 -3.71
C VAL A 17 -59.23 -33.31 -3.59
N ILE A 18 -57.90 -33.31 -3.61
CA ILE A 18 -57.15 -34.56 -3.46
C ILE A 18 -57.25 -35.11 -2.03
N CYS A 19 -57.14 -34.26 -1.00
CA CYS A 19 -57.26 -34.68 0.40
C CYS A 19 -58.66 -35.20 0.74
N ASP A 20 -59.72 -34.59 0.20
CA ASP A 20 -61.11 -35.06 0.36
C ASP A 20 -61.34 -36.40 -0.34
N SER A 21 -60.60 -36.67 -1.43
CA SER A 21 -60.70 -37.91 -2.22
C SER A 21 -59.78 -39.03 -1.71
N ASN A 22 -58.82 -38.72 -0.83
CA ASN A 22 -57.87 -39.69 -0.29
C ASN A 22 -57.54 -39.37 1.19
N GLU A 23 -58.12 -40.17 2.09
CA GLU A 23 -58.04 -40.02 3.54
C GLU A 23 -56.59 -40.03 4.08
N GLU A 24 -55.66 -40.71 3.39
CA GLU A 24 -54.24 -40.76 3.81
C GLU A 24 -53.58 -39.37 3.83
N TYR A 25 -54.12 -38.40 3.09
CA TYR A 25 -53.60 -37.03 2.96
C TYR A 25 -54.46 -35.98 3.69
N ALA A 26 -55.53 -36.37 4.39
CA ALA A 26 -56.47 -35.42 5.03
C ALA A 26 -55.76 -34.42 5.98
N ASN A 27 -54.70 -34.86 6.65
CA ASN A 27 -53.89 -34.03 7.54
C ASN A 27 -53.20 -32.86 6.81
N LEU A 28 -52.84 -33.00 5.53
CA LEU A 28 -52.18 -31.91 4.79
C LEU A 28 -53.10 -30.70 4.66
N TYR A 29 -54.35 -30.91 4.24
CA TYR A 29 -55.30 -29.81 4.11
C TYR A 29 -55.69 -29.21 5.47
N ALA A 30 -55.91 -30.05 6.49
CA ALA A 30 -56.25 -29.59 7.83
C ALA A 30 -55.14 -28.70 8.43
N THR A 31 -53.88 -29.15 8.34
CA THR A 31 -52.72 -28.40 8.84
C THR A 31 -52.48 -27.12 8.05
N TRP A 32 -52.67 -27.13 6.72
CA TRP A 32 -52.61 -25.92 5.89
C TRP A 32 -53.60 -24.85 6.37
N LYS A 33 -54.87 -25.19 6.60
CA LYS A 33 -55.88 -24.19 7.04
C LYS A 33 -55.59 -23.59 8.41
N LEU A 34 -54.96 -24.35 9.32
CA LEU A 34 -54.51 -23.84 10.61
C LEU A 34 -53.27 -22.95 10.45
N ASN A 35 -52.27 -23.44 9.72
CA ASN A 35 -51.02 -22.74 9.45
C ASN A 35 -51.25 -21.39 8.77
N GLN A 36 -52.09 -21.33 7.72
CA GLN A 36 -52.41 -20.11 6.99
C GLN A 36 -52.90 -18.99 7.93
N LYS A 37 -53.75 -19.32 8.92
CA LYS A 37 -54.26 -18.34 9.90
C LYS A 37 -53.16 -17.84 10.85
N ILE A 38 -52.29 -18.75 11.29
CA ILE A 38 -51.16 -18.41 12.14
C ILE A 38 -50.19 -17.51 11.39
N TYR A 39 -49.78 -17.91 10.17
CA TYR A 39 -48.86 -17.15 9.34
C TYR A 39 -49.38 -15.76 9.03
N SER A 40 -50.65 -15.64 8.64
CA SER A 40 -51.29 -14.34 8.38
C SER A 40 -51.25 -13.41 9.59
N SER A 41 -51.29 -13.97 10.80
CA SER A 41 -51.21 -13.17 12.03
C SER A 41 -49.79 -12.69 12.30
N VAL A 42 -48.79 -13.54 12.05
CA VAL A 42 -47.36 -13.19 12.22
C VAL A 42 -46.89 -12.21 11.16
N LEU A 43 -47.19 -12.45 9.88
CA LEU A 43 -46.73 -11.60 8.77
C LEU A 43 -47.26 -10.16 8.87
N LYS A 44 -48.43 -9.94 9.49
CA LYS A 44 -48.95 -8.60 9.80
C LYS A 44 -48.03 -7.78 10.72
N THR A 45 -47.15 -8.43 11.47
CA THR A 45 -46.19 -7.75 12.36
C THR A 45 -44.98 -7.18 11.61
N VAL A 46 -44.71 -7.63 10.37
CA VAL A 46 -43.55 -7.20 9.56
C VAL A 46 -43.54 -5.67 9.38
N VAL A 47 -44.70 -5.06 9.20
CA VAL A 47 -44.84 -3.60 9.03
C VAL A 47 -44.29 -2.79 10.22
N MET A 48 -44.16 -3.38 11.41
CA MET A 48 -43.64 -2.67 12.58
C MET A 48 -42.16 -2.28 12.42
N ASN A 49 -41.35 -3.18 11.85
CA ASN A 49 -39.91 -2.99 11.67
C ASN A 49 -39.53 -2.60 10.23
N TYR A 50 -40.41 -2.86 9.26
CA TYR A 50 -40.19 -2.56 7.85
C TYR A 50 -41.24 -1.60 7.24
N PRO A 51 -41.68 -0.53 7.94
CA PRO A 51 -42.83 0.27 7.50
C PRO A 51 -42.56 1.07 6.21
N HIS A 52 -41.29 1.24 5.83
CA HIS A 52 -40.86 1.97 4.64
C HIS A 52 -40.55 1.04 3.45
N TYR A 53 -40.68 -0.27 3.61
CA TYR A 53 -40.61 -1.23 2.52
C TYR A 53 -42.02 -1.56 1.99
N SER A 54 -42.09 -2.41 0.97
CA SER A 54 -43.36 -3.00 0.54
C SER A 54 -44.01 -3.78 1.68
N LEU A 55 -45.33 -3.97 1.61
CA LEU A 55 -46.06 -4.91 2.44
C LEU A 55 -45.56 -6.32 2.12
N HIS A 56 -45.17 -7.04 3.17
CA HIS A 56 -44.84 -8.47 3.14
C HIS A 56 -45.77 -9.19 4.14
N ASP A 57 -47.06 -8.87 4.06
CA ASP A 57 -48.12 -9.50 4.85
C ASP A 57 -48.76 -10.66 4.05
N ASP A 58 -49.89 -11.20 4.52
CA ASP A 58 -50.62 -12.28 3.86
C ASP A 58 -51.00 -11.96 2.40
N SER A 59 -51.19 -10.68 2.05
CA SER A 59 -51.50 -10.29 0.66
C SER A 59 -50.34 -10.57 -0.30
N HIS A 60 -49.09 -10.42 0.14
CA HIS A 60 -47.89 -10.72 -0.65
C HIS A 60 -47.80 -12.21 -0.97
N SER A 61 -48.01 -13.06 0.04
CA SER A 61 -48.00 -14.51 -0.14
C SER A 61 -49.10 -14.99 -1.09
N GLU A 62 -50.29 -14.38 -1.05
CA GLU A 62 -51.38 -14.68 -1.99
C GLU A 62 -51.07 -14.24 -3.43
N SER A 63 -50.37 -13.12 -3.62
CA SER A 63 -49.87 -12.70 -4.94
C SER A 63 -48.86 -13.70 -5.50
N ILE A 64 -47.91 -14.17 -4.69
CA ILE A 64 -46.94 -15.21 -5.07
C ILE A 64 -47.66 -16.50 -5.50
N ILE A 65 -48.61 -16.96 -4.69
CA ILE A 65 -49.42 -18.16 -5.01
C ILE A 65 -50.14 -17.95 -6.34
N THR A 66 -50.75 -16.78 -6.55
CA THR A 66 -51.46 -16.44 -7.80
C THR A 66 -50.51 -16.46 -9.00
N ASN A 67 -49.29 -15.91 -8.87
CA ASN A 67 -48.29 -15.93 -9.93
C ASN A 67 -47.85 -17.35 -10.28
N ILE A 68 -47.64 -18.21 -9.27
CA ILE A 68 -47.32 -19.63 -9.47
C ILE A 68 -48.49 -20.35 -10.14
N GLU A 69 -49.73 -20.07 -9.74
CA GLU A 69 -50.94 -20.62 -10.36
C GLU A 69 -51.04 -20.25 -11.84
N MET A 70 -50.72 -18.99 -12.20
CA MET A 70 -50.68 -18.53 -13.59
C MET A 70 -49.55 -19.19 -14.40
N LEU A 71 -48.38 -19.39 -13.79
CA LEU A 71 -47.20 -20.02 -14.39
C LEU A 71 -47.40 -21.52 -14.65
N LEU A 72 -48.13 -22.20 -13.77
CA LEU A 72 -48.43 -23.62 -13.93
C LEU A 72 -49.65 -23.82 -14.84
N GLY A 73 -50.69 -23.03 -14.65
CA GLY A 73 -51.98 -23.25 -15.26
C GLY A 73 -52.69 -24.48 -14.73
N GLU A 74 -53.99 -24.58 -15.02
CA GLU A 74 -54.89 -25.59 -14.44
C GLU A 74 -54.42 -27.03 -14.72
N GLU A 75 -53.91 -27.31 -15.92
CA GLU A 75 -53.47 -28.66 -16.32
C GLU A 75 -52.22 -29.14 -15.58
N ARG A 76 -51.27 -28.25 -15.27
CA ARG A 76 -50.09 -28.62 -14.46
C ARG A 76 -50.45 -28.70 -12.99
N ILE A 77 -51.30 -27.78 -12.49
CA ILE A 77 -51.78 -27.81 -11.09
C ILE A 77 -52.44 -29.16 -10.79
N LYS A 78 -53.35 -29.66 -11.63
CA LYS A 78 -54.04 -30.94 -11.43
C LYS A 78 -53.12 -32.17 -11.35
N ARG A 79 -51.86 -32.04 -11.77
CA ARG A 79 -50.86 -33.13 -11.79
C ARG A 79 -49.92 -33.09 -10.60
N LEU A 80 -49.97 -32.05 -9.77
CA LEU A 80 -49.12 -31.97 -8.59
C LEU A 80 -49.50 -33.02 -7.56
N SER A 81 -48.53 -33.47 -6.78
CA SER A 81 -48.83 -34.31 -5.63
C SER A 81 -49.47 -33.50 -4.49
N PRO A 82 -50.18 -34.16 -3.55
CA PRO A 82 -50.67 -33.50 -2.34
C PRO A 82 -49.54 -32.80 -1.57
N THR A 83 -48.38 -33.45 -1.46
CA THR A 83 -47.25 -32.89 -0.71
C THR A 83 -46.61 -31.70 -1.42
N GLU A 84 -46.48 -31.74 -2.75
CA GLU A 84 -45.97 -30.59 -3.53
C GLU A 84 -46.88 -29.38 -3.40
N THR A 85 -48.19 -29.60 -3.56
CA THR A 85 -49.20 -28.55 -3.45
C THR A 85 -49.18 -27.92 -2.06
N TRP A 86 -49.14 -28.75 -1.01
CA TRP A 86 -49.01 -28.29 0.37
C TRP A 86 -47.71 -27.52 0.58
N MET A 87 -46.58 -28.01 0.05
CA MET A 87 -45.27 -27.37 0.24
C MET A 87 -45.20 -25.99 -0.43
N ILE A 88 -45.73 -25.83 -1.65
CA ILE A 88 -45.79 -24.53 -2.33
C ILE A 88 -46.56 -23.52 -1.49
N LEU A 89 -47.72 -23.91 -0.97
CA LEU A 89 -48.57 -23.06 -0.13
C LEU A 89 -47.86 -22.65 1.17
N GLN A 90 -47.18 -23.58 1.84
CA GLN A 90 -46.42 -23.30 3.07
C GLN A 90 -45.23 -22.36 2.80
N CYS A 91 -44.43 -22.66 1.78
CA CYS A 91 -43.25 -21.86 1.43
C CYS A 91 -43.61 -20.45 0.97
N ALA A 92 -44.73 -20.26 0.25
CA ALA A 92 -45.17 -18.92 -0.17
C ALA A 92 -45.46 -18.00 1.03
N TYR A 93 -45.99 -18.55 2.12
CA TYR A 93 -46.21 -17.81 3.36
C TYR A 93 -44.97 -17.68 4.24
N LEU A 94 -44.04 -18.62 4.15
CA LEU A 94 -42.89 -18.67 5.05
C LEU A 94 -41.58 -18.13 4.47
N HIS A 95 -41.48 -17.89 3.15
CA HIS A 95 -40.22 -17.44 2.53
C HIS A 95 -39.64 -16.19 3.21
N ASP A 96 -40.50 -15.23 3.55
CA ASP A 96 -40.19 -13.98 4.26
C ASP A 96 -40.41 -14.03 5.78
N PHE A 97 -40.60 -15.21 6.38
CA PHE A 97 -40.90 -15.32 7.81
C PHE A 97 -39.83 -14.64 8.70
N GLY A 98 -38.56 -14.64 8.28
CA GLY A 98 -37.47 -13.94 8.94
C GLY A 98 -37.58 -12.41 8.96
N MET A 99 -38.51 -11.81 8.22
CA MET A 99 -38.87 -10.39 8.37
C MET A 99 -39.76 -10.13 9.59
N ALA A 100 -40.38 -11.15 10.18
CA ALA A 100 -40.99 -11.02 11.49
C ALA A 100 -39.87 -11.01 12.55
N LEU A 101 -39.35 -9.83 12.85
CA LEU A 101 -38.17 -9.68 13.71
C LEU A 101 -38.56 -9.65 15.20
N LEU A 102 -38.03 -10.60 15.97
CA LEU A 102 -38.13 -10.62 17.44
C LEU A 102 -37.28 -9.53 18.08
N SER A 103 -37.79 -8.86 19.12
CA SER A 103 -37.06 -7.81 19.86
C SER A 103 -35.74 -8.32 20.43
N GLU A 104 -35.77 -9.50 21.06
CA GLU A 104 -34.57 -10.15 21.63
C GLU A 104 -33.48 -10.36 20.56
N LYS A 105 -33.86 -10.74 19.33
CA LYS A 105 -32.90 -10.91 18.23
C LYS A 105 -32.28 -9.57 17.82
N ALA A 106 -33.08 -8.52 17.73
CA ALA A 106 -32.58 -7.18 17.42
C ALA A 106 -31.62 -6.67 18.50
N GLU A 107 -31.95 -6.88 19.78
CA GLU A 107 -31.12 -6.49 20.93
C GLU A 107 -29.79 -7.25 20.96
N LEU A 108 -29.82 -8.58 20.79
CA LEU A 108 -28.60 -9.40 20.76
C LEU A 108 -27.67 -9.02 19.61
N GLU A 109 -28.22 -8.80 18.41
CA GLU A 109 -27.42 -8.43 17.23
C GLU A 109 -26.79 -7.04 17.38
N TRP A 110 -27.47 -6.10 18.04
CA TRP A 110 -26.96 -4.73 18.23
C TRP A 110 -25.61 -4.68 18.96
N GLU A 111 -25.36 -5.65 19.85
CA GLU A 111 -24.11 -5.74 20.61
C GLU A 111 -22.99 -6.46 19.85
N THR A 112 -23.32 -7.17 18.77
CA THR A 112 -22.35 -7.98 18.02
C THR A 112 -21.34 -7.12 17.27
N ASP A 113 -20.15 -7.68 17.06
CA ASP A 113 -19.12 -7.05 16.23
C ASP A 113 -19.56 -6.96 14.76
N GLU A 114 -20.40 -7.89 14.28
CA GLU A 114 -20.91 -7.88 12.92
C GLU A 114 -21.81 -6.65 12.66
N PHE A 115 -22.71 -6.35 13.58
CA PHE A 115 -23.56 -5.16 13.46
C PHE A 115 -22.75 -3.86 13.55
N LYS A 116 -21.78 -3.77 14.47
CA LYS A 116 -20.88 -2.60 14.57
C LYS A 116 -20.06 -2.38 13.29
N GLU A 117 -19.59 -3.45 12.67
CA GLU A 117 -18.88 -3.39 11.39
C GLU A 117 -19.79 -2.95 10.26
N TYR A 118 -21.02 -3.44 10.22
CA TYR A 118 -22.05 -2.98 9.29
C TYR A 118 -22.28 -1.45 9.40
N LEU A 119 -22.36 -0.90 10.63
CA LEU A 119 -22.52 0.54 10.83
C LEU A 119 -21.33 1.34 10.27
N GLU A 120 -20.10 0.91 10.55
CA GLU A 120 -18.88 1.56 10.05
C GLU A 120 -18.79 1.50 8.51
N GLU A 121 -19.14 0.36 7.90
CA GLU A 121 -19.16 0.22 6.44
C GLU A 121 -20.22 1.14 5.79
N LYS A 122 -21.42 1.22 6.38
CA LYS A 122 -22.51 2.05 5.87
C LYS A 122 -22.29 3.54 6.08
N ARG A 123 -21.48 3.95 7.06
CA ARG A 123 -21.09 5.35 7.30
C ARG A 123 -20.38 5.99 6.10
N HIS A 124 -19.63 5.19 5.33
CA HIS A 124 -18.90 5.66 4.14
C HIS A 124 -19.63 5.32 2.82
N SER A 125 -20.86 4.82 2.90
CA SER A 125 -21.62 4.46 1.70
C SER A 125 -22.17 5.72 1.00
N PHE A 126 -22.33 5.64 -0.32
CA PHE A 126 -23.02 6.68 -1.11
C PHE A 126 -24.53 6.78 -0.80
N ASN A 127 -25.07 5.91 0.06
CA ASN A 127 -26.47 5.94 0.48
C ASN A 127 -26.64 6.95 1.64
N ASN A 128 -27.05 8.16 1.28
CA ASN A 128 -27.15 9.28 2.22
C ASN A 128 -28.09 9.01 3.42
N ASP A 129 -29.18 8.25 3.26
CA ASP A 129 -30.20 8.12 4.31
C ASP A 129 -29.73 7.26 5.50
N ILE A 130 -29.00 6.17 5.25
CA ILE A 130 -28.46 5.30 6.31
C ILE A 130 -27.23 5.92 6.93
N ALA A 131 -26.35 6.53 6.11
CA ALA A 131 -25.18 7.23 6.63
C ALA A 131 -25.59 8.39 7.56
N GLU A 132 -26.61 9.17 7.17
CA GLU A 132 -27.20 10.22 8.02
C GLU A 132 -27.79 9.65 9.32
N ALA A 133 -28.54 8.54 9.23
CA ALA A 133 -29.11 7.87 10.40
C ALA A 133 -28.04 7.46 11.42
N ILE A 134 -26.94 6.87 10.95
CA ILE A 134 -25.81 6.44 11.77
C ILE A 134 -25.11 7.64 12.41
N GLU A 135 -24.75 8.63 11.60
CA GLU A 135 -24.07 9.84 12.07
C GLU A 135 -24.90 10.60 13.12
N TYR A 136 -26.23 10.64 12.94
CA TYR A 136 -27.15 11.27 13.87
C TYR A 136 -27.17 10.56 15.23
N ILE A 137 -27.22 9.22 15.24
CA ILE A 137 -27.23 8.42 16.47
C ILE A 137 -25.89 8.55 17.21
N ASP A 138 -24.77 8.50 16.48
CA ASP A 138 -23.42 8.60 17.09
C ASP A 138 -23.19 9.97 17.75
N LYS A 139 -23.64 11.05 17.10
CA LYS A 139 -23.50 12.41 17.63
C LYS A 139 -24.53 12.75 18.70
N LEU A 140 -25.51 11.88 18.97
CA LEU A 140 -26.62 12.18 19.87
C LEU A 140 -26.14 12.56 21.27
N ASN A 141 -25.16 11.84 21.84
CA ASN A 141 -24.65 12.13 23.19
C ASN A 141 -24.02 13.54 23.29
N ILE A 142 -23.35 13.98 22.23
CA ILE A 142 -22.74 15.32 22.15
C ILE A 142 -23.84 16.37 21.94
N ASN A 143 -24.75 16.10 21.00
CA ASN A 143 -25.82 17.03 20.63
C ASN A 143 -26.82 17.28 21.77
N LEU A 144 -27.09 16.27 22.61
CA LEU A 144 -27.97 16.42 23.79
C LEU A 144 -27.41 17.38 24.85
N GLN A 145 -26.11 17.70 24.79
CA GLN A 145 -25.48 18.68 25.67
C GLN A 145 -25.63 20.13 25.16
N ASP A 146 -26.14 20.33 23.94
CA ASP A 146 -26.41 21.64 23.35
C ASP A 146 -27.87 22.04 23.60
N ASP A 147 -28.08 23.12 24.36
CA ASP A 147 -29.40 23.69 24.65
C ASP A 147 -30.19 24.12 23.39
N LYS A 148 -29.51 24.27 22.25
CA LYS A 148 -30.12 24.60 20.94
C LYS A 148 -30.47 23.37 20.11
N PHE A 149 -30.19 22.16 20.60
CA PHE A 149 -30.50 20.93 19.88
C PHE A 149 -32.02 20.72 19.73
N GLU A 150 -32.41 20.02 18.68
CA GLU A 150 -33.81 19.90 18.30
C GLU A 150 -34.63 19.08 19.30
N LYS A 151 -35.81 19.58 19.69
CA LYS A 151 -36.64 18.93 20.73
C LYS A 151 -37.37 17.66 20.25
N ASN A 152 -37.48 17.47 18.94
CA ASN A 152 -38.12 16.30 18.32
C ASN A 152 -37.14 15.14 18.08
N TRP A 153 -35.92 15.21 18.62
CA TRP A 153 -34.91 14.16 18.50
C TRP A 153 -35.41 12.74 18.80
N PRO A 154 -36.34 12.48 19.76
CA PRO A 154 -36.80 11.11 20.02
C PRO A 154 -37.54 10.50 18.82
N LEU A 155 -38.24 11.33 18.03
CA LEU A 155 -38.95 10.88 16.83
C LEU A 155 -37.97 10.52 15.72
N LYS A 156 -36.88 11.29 15.59
CA LYS A 156 -35.79 10.98 14.65
C LYS A 156 -35.05 9.71 15.03
N ILE A 157 -34.75 9.52 16.32
CA ILE A 157 -34.11 8.28 16.79
C ILE A 157 -34.97 7.06 16.48
N ARG A 158 -36.27 7.11 16.78
CA ARG A 158 -37.19 6.02 16.41
C ARG A 158 -37.11 5.72 14.91
N LYS A 159 -37.19 6.75 14.06
CA LYS A 159 -37.13 6.59 12.60
C LYS A 159 -35.80 5.99 12.14
N TYR A 160 -34.68 6.55 12.59
CA TYR A 160 -33.33 6.15 12.16
C TYR A 160 -32.96 4.75 12.66
N VAL A 161 -33.31 4.39 13.90
CA VAL A 161 -33.13 3.02 14.41
C VAL A 161 -33.94 2.03 13.57
N THR A 162 -35.20 2.34 13.25
CA THR A 162 -36.00 1.49 12.35
C THR A 162 -35.35 1.32 10.97
N TYR A 163 -34.77 2.37 10.38
CA TYR A 163 -34.10 2.28 9.08
C TYR A 163 -32.87 1.37 9.13
N ILE A 164 -32.05 1.51 10.17
CA ILE A 164 -30.84 0.71 10.37
C ILE A 164 -31.19 -0.77 10.58
N ILE A 165 -32.15 -1.06 11.47
CA ILE A 165 -32.63 -2.42 11.74
C ILE A 165 -33.19 -3.03 10.45
N ALA A 166 -34.04 -2.29 9.73
CA ALA A 166 -34.66 -2.80 8.52
C ALA A 166 -33.62 -3.14 7.43
N ASP A 167 -32.66 -2.26 7.15
CA ASP A 167 -31.62 -2.53 6.13
C ASP A 167 -30.73 -3.71 6.54
N TYR A 168 -30.28 -3.76 7.80
CA TYR A 168 -29.44 -4.85 8.30
C TYR A 168 -30.14 -6.20 8.22
N PHE A 169 -31.34 -6.32 8.81
CA PHE A 169 -32.04 -7.59 8.91
C PHE A 169 -32.71 -8.00 7.60
N ARG A 170 -33.08 -7.06 6.72
CA ARG A 170 -33.56 -7.41 5.37
C ARG A 170 -32.50 -8.15 4.58
N SER A 171 -31.21 -7.84 4.73
CA SER A 171 -30.17 -8.61 4.02
C SER A 171 -30.05 -10.07 4.52
N LYS A 172 -30.55 -10.37 5.72
CA LYS A 172 -30.44 -11.67 6.40
C LYS A 172 -31.76 -12.45 6.50
N HIS A 173 -32.88 -11.88 6.06
CA HIS A 173 -34.22 -12.41 6.36
C HIS A 173 -34.40 -13.87 5.91
N SER A 174 -33.88 -14.27 4.75
CA SER A 174 -33.96 -15.65 4.28
C SER A 174 -33.19 -16.64 5.16
N SER A 175 -32.05 -16.20 5.74
CA SER A 175 -31.27 -16.99 6.70
C SER A 175 -31.98 -17.06 8.04
N LEU A 176 -32.59 -15.96 8.46
CA LEU A 176 -33.42 -15.89 9.66
C LEU A 176 -34.67 -16.77 9.55
N THR A 177 -35.30 -16.83 8.38
CA THR A 177 -36.43 -17.75 8.13
C THR A 177 -36.03 -19.17 8.46
N LYS A 178 -34.87 -19.62 7.98
CA LYS A 178 -34.36 -20.97 8.27
C LYS A 178 -34.06 -21.15 9.76
N GLU A 179 -33.40 -20.18 10.39
CA GLU A 179 -33.11 -20.19 11.84
C GLU A 179 -34.41 -20.28 12.68
N TYR A 180 -35.41 -19.49 12.34
CA TYR A 180 -36.67 -19.44 13.07
C TYR A 180 -37.52 -20.70 12.88
N LEU A 181 -37.47 -21.34 11.70
CA LEU A 181 -38.16 -22.61 11.48
C LEU A 181 -37.56 -23.75 12.31
N ASP A 182 -36.27 -23.69 12.66
CA ASP A 182 -35.63 -24.60 13.62
C ASP A 182 -35.94 -24.24 15.09
N GLN A 183 -36.57 -23.08 15.36
CA GLN A 183 -36.83 -22.54 16.69
C GLN A 183 -38.28 -22.07 16.89
N LEU A 184 -39.25 -22.73 16.21
CA LEU A 184 -40.66 -22.34 16.24
C LEU A 184 -41.29 -22.35 17.65
N GLU A 185 -40.73 -23.12 18.58
CA GLU A 185 -41.14 -23.09 19.99
C GLU A 185 -41.04 -21.69 20.62
N ARG A 186 -40.07 -20.87 20.18
CA ARG A 186 -39.91 -19.48 20.65
C ARG A 186 -41.03 -18.56 20.19
N TRP A 187 -41.69 -18.94 19.10
CA TRP A 187 -42.85 -18.25 18.56
C TRP A 187 -44.17 -18.75 19.15
N GLU A 188 -44.12 -19.78 20.01
CA GLU A 188 -45.30 -20.53 20.48
C GLU A 188 -46.14 -21.08 19.30
N ILE A 189 -45.46 -21.41 18.19
CA ILE A 189 -46.08 -21.94 16.97
C ILE A 189 -45.71 -23.41 16.81
N ASP A 190 -46.70 -24.26 16.58
CA ASP A 190 -46.49 -25.64 16.12
C ASP A 190 -47.10 -25.83 14.72
N ILE A 191 -46.25 -25.80 13.69
CA ILE A 191 -46.68 -26.04 12.30
C ILE A 191 -46.77 -27.53 11.95
N SER A 192 -46.27 -28.41 12.83
CA SER A 192 -46.36 -29.86 12.69
C SER A 192 -47.69 -30.41 13.23
N HIS A 193 -48.36 -29.64 14.09
CA HIS A 193 -49.59 -29.99 14.81
C HIS A 193 -49.50 -31.33 15.53
N ASN A 194 -48.62 -31.45 16.52
CA ASN A 194 -48.32 -32.68 17.27
C ASN A 194 -47.83 -33.83 16.35
N ASN A 195 -46.85 -33.55 15.49
CA ASN A 195 -46.26 -34.53 14.55
C ASN A 195 -47.26 -35.09 13.51
N LEU A 196 -48.37 -34.41 13.25
CA LEU A 196 -49.22 -34.74 12.11
C LEU A 196 -48.46 -34.56 10.78
N ILE A 197 -47.52 -33.61 10.72
CA ILE A 197 -46.57 -33.45 9.61
C ILE A 197 -45.18 -33.91 10.04
N HIS A 198 -44.48 -34.63 9.16
CA HIS A 198 -43.13 -35.09 9.42
C HIS A 198 -42.12 -33.93 9.49
N GLU A 199 -41.28 -33.93 10.53
CA GLU A 199 -40.25 -32.91 10.77
C GLU A 199 -39.33 -32.66 9.55
N ARG A 200 -39.02 -33.71 8.78
CA ARG A 200 -38.21 -33.56 7.55
C ARG A 200 -38.82 -32.62 6.51
N LEU A 201 -40.16 -32.54 6.44
CA LEU A 201 -40.85 -31.63 5.53
C LEU A 201 -40.76 -30.20 6.05
N ILE A 202 -40.79 -30.01 7.38
CA ILE A 202 -40.60 -28.70 8.00
C ILE A 202 -39.20 -28.15 7.75
N ARG A 203 -38.16 -28.99 7.93
CA ARG A 203 -36.78 -28.61 7.59
C ARG A 203 -36.65 -28.25 6.11
N LEU A 204 -37.34 -28.96 5.24
CA LEU A 204 -37.35 -28.68 3.81
C LEU A 204 -38.01 -27.34 3.47
N ILE A 205 -39.07 -26.94 4.18
CA ILE A 205 -39.65 -25.58 4.07
C ILE A 205 -38.57 -24.53 4.37
N GLY A 206 -37.79 -24.73 5.44
CA GLY A 206 -36.72 -23.80 5.80
C GLY A 206 -35.59 -23.74 4.78
N GLU A 207 -35.21 -24.87 4.18
CA GLU A 207 -34.23 -24.92 3.09
C GLU A 207 -34.74 -24.20 1.83
N ILE A 208 -35.96 -24.49 1.40
CA ILE A 208 -36.58 -23.87 0.23
C ILE A 208 -36.75 -22.36 0.43
N SER A 209 -37.26 -21.96 1.60
CA SER A 209 -37.46 -20.56 1.96
C SER A 209 -36.13 -19.80 2.00
N PHE A 210 -35.06 -20.39 2.52
CA PHE A 210 -33.73 -19.78 2.50
C PHE A 210 -33.24 -19.49 1.08
N LEU A 211 -33.51 -20.42 0.14
CA LEU A 211 -32.98 -20.35 -1.22
C LEU A 211 -33.55 -19.22 -2.07
N HIS A 212 -34.65 -18.55 -1.69
CA HIS A 212 -35.28 -17.55 -2.55
C HIS A 212 -34.42 -16.29 -2.81
N THR A 213 -33.43 -16.03 -1.94
CA THR A 213 -32.46 -14.91 -2.06
C THR A 213 -31.05 -15.36 -2.47
N GLN A 214 -30.87 -16.65 -2.76
CA GLN A 214 -29.54 -17.24 -2.98
C GLN A 214 -29.23 -17.41 -4.47
N ASP A 215 -27.97 -17.70 -4.80
CA ASP A 215 -27.61 -18.05 -6.17
C ASP A 215 -28.29 -19.36 -6.62
N PHE A 216 -28.66 -19.41 -7.90
CA PHE A 216 -29.34 -20.55 -8.52
C PHE A 216 -28.60 -21.87 -8.33
N ASP A 217 -27.25 -21.87 -8.35
CA ASP A 217 -26.42 -23.06 -8.11
C ASP A 217 -26.72 -23.76 -6.78
N LYS A 218 -27.23 -23.04 -5.76
CA LYS A 218 -27.62 -23.64 -4.49
C LYS A 218 -28.93 -24.43 -4.60
N VAL A 219 -29.85 -24.03 -5.48
CA VAL A 219 -31.08 -24.78 -5.76
C VAL A 219 -30.75 -26.17 -6.30
N MET A 220 -29.77 -26.26 -7.20
CA MET A 220 -29.33 -27.51 -7.81
C MET A 220 -28.71 -28.51 -6.81
N LYS A 221 -28.34 -28.06 -5.60
CA LYS A 221 -27.84 -28.93 -4.51
C LYS A 221 -28.96 -29.65 -3.77
N LEU A 222 -30.21 -29.21 -3.88
CA LEU A 222 -31.34 -29.96 -3.36
C LEU A 222 -31.49 -31.29 -4.11
N ASN A 223 -32.12 -32.28 -3.46
CA ASN A 223 -32.52 -33.50 -4.15
C ASN A 223 -33.52 -33.16 -5.25
N TYR A 224 -33.38 -33.81 -6.41
CA TYR A 224 -34.35 -33.68 -7.50
C TYR A 224 -35.73 -34.21 -7.09
N GLU A 225 -35.77 -35.41 -6.50
CA GLU A 225 -36.99 -36.11 -6.07
C GLU A 225 -36.78 -36.69 -4.66
N SER A 226 -37.84 -36.76 -3.86
CA SER A 226 -37.84 -37.37 -2.52
C SER A 226 -39.24 -37.91 -2.18
N ASN A 227 -39.34 -38.79 -1.17
CA ASN A 227 -40.64 -39.27 -0.71
C ASN A 227 -41.46 -38.10 -0.12
N GLY A 228 -42.74 -38.00 -0.48
CA GLY A 228 -43.70 -37.04 0.03
C GLY A 228 -44.26 -37.44 1.41
N TYR A 229 -45.37 -36.86 1.82
CA TYR A 229 -45.99 -37.08 3.13
C TYR A 229 -46.37 -38.54 3.35
N LYS A 230 -46.84 -39.25 2.32
CA LYS A 230 -47.18 -40.68 2.37
C LYS A 230 -46.60 -41.40 1.16
N SER A 231 -47.47 -41.96 0.32
CA SER A 231 -47.13 -42.77 -0.85
C SER A 231 -46.92 -41.92 -2.12
N ASP A 232 -46.70 -40.62 -1.95
CA ASP A 232 -46.44 -39.66 -3.02
C ASP A 232 -44.97 -39.22 -3.04
N TYR A 233 -44.61 -38.40 -4.02
CA TYR A 233 -43.27 -37.82 -4.18
C TYR A 233 -43.33 -36.30 -4.09
N ILE A 234 -42.18 -35.69 -3.80
CA ILE A 234 -41.95 -34.25 -3.79
C ILE A 234 -40.69 -33.93 -4.60
N HIS A 235 -40.72 -32.80 -5.33
CA HIS A 235 -39.58 -32.28 -6.08
C HIS A 235 -39.09 -30.95 -5.48
N PRO A 236 -38.13 -30.98 -4.53
CA PRO A 236 -37.65 -29.78 -3.85
C PRO A 236 -37.13 -28.67 -4.78
N ARG A 237 -36.39 -29.03 -5.84
CA ARG A 237 -35.85 -28.07 -6.80
C ARG A 237 -36.94 -27.30 -7.51
N PHE A 238 -37.98 -28.00 -7.96
CA PHE A 238 -39.16 -27.40 -8.57
C PHE A 238 -39.84 -26.41 -7.64
N ILE A 239 -40.06 -26.79 -6.38
CA ILE A 239 -40.76 -25.92 -5.43
C ILE A 239 -39.93 -24.67 -5.13
N ALA A 240 -38.61 -24.83 -4.95
CA ALA A 240 -37.72 -23.68 -4.78
C ALA A 240 -37.78 -22.71 -5.95
N GLU A 241 -37.80 -23.23 -7.18
CA GLU A 241 -37.93 -22.41 -8.38
C GLU A 241 -39.29 -21.71 -8.48
N MET A 242 -40.39 -22.39 -8.12
CA MET A 242 -41.71 -21.78 -8.11
C MET A 242 -41.80 -20.61 -7.11
N ILE A 243 -41.21 -20.75 -5.92
CA ILE A 243 -41.16 -19.67 -4.94
C ILE A 243 -40.32 -18.49 -5.46
N ARG A 244 -39.14 -18.77 -6.04
CA ARG A 244 -38.25 -17.74 -6.61
C ARG A 244 -38.91 -16.95 -7.72
N LEU A 245 -39.50 -17.63 -8.70
CA LEU A 245 -40.21 -16.98 -9.80
C LEU A 245 -41.50 -16.30 -9.32
N GLY A 246 -42.24 -16.91 -8.41
CA GLY A 246 -43.46 -16.34 -7.86
C GLY A 246 -43.23 -15.00 -7.16
N ASP A 247 -42.16 -14.89 -6.37
CA ASP A 247 -41.74 -13.64 -5.71
C ASP A 247 -41.20 -12.61 -6.71
N LEU A 248 -40.36 -13.02 -7.68
CA LEU A 248 -39.86 -12.12 -8.72
C LEU A 248 -40.95 -11.53 -9.62
N LEU A 249 -42.04 -12.27 -9.82
CA LEU A 249 -43.20 -11.88 -10.63
C LEU A 249 -44.24 -11.07 -9.84
N ASP A 250 -44.04 -10.83 -8.54
CA ASP A 250 -44.92 -9.99 -7.74
C ASP A 250 -44.71 -8.49 -8.04
N LEU A 251 -45.35 -8.05 -9.13
CA LEU A 251 -45.16 -6.75 -9.76
C LEU A 251 -46.30 -5.77 -9.53
N ASP A 252 -47.23 -6.11 -8.65
CA ASP A 252 -48.45 -5.34 -8.47
C ASP A 252 -48.21 -3.96 -7.84
N ASN A 253 -48.98 -2.99 -8.33
CA ASN A 253 -48.96 -1.59 -7.90
C ASN A 253 -49.42 -1.37 -6.44
N GLY A 254 -49.94 -2.41 -5.78
CA GLY A 254 -50.51 -2.39 -4.43
C GLY A 254 -49.52 -2.67 -3.30
N ARG A 255 -48.25 -2.95 -3.60
CA ARG A 255 -47.25 -3.35 -2.58
C ARG A 255 -46.89 -2.27 -1.55
N PHE A 256 -47.23 -1.01 -1.77
CA PHE A 256 -46.95 0.07 -0.79
C PHE A 256 -48.25 0.66 -0.24
N SER A 257 -48.39 0.63 1.09
CA SER A 257 -49.53 1.28 1.75
C SER A 257 -49.31 2.79 1.88
N SER A 258 -50.13 3.57 1.18
CA SER A 258 -50.13 5.04 1.30
C SER A 258 -50.48 5.53 2.71
N TYR A 259 -51.17 4.71 3.52
CA TYR A 259 -51.44 5.00 4.92
C TYR A 259 -50.20 4.83 5.78
N VAL A 260 -49.46 3.72 5.61
CA VAL A 260 -48.21 3.48 6.34
C VAL A 260 -47.18 4.56 6.03
N GLU A 261 -47.04 4.94 4.75
CA GLU A 261 -46.17 6.04 4.30
C GLU A 261 -46.47 7.37 5.01
N LYS A 262 -47.75 7.71 5.18
CA LYS A 262 -48.17 8.91 5.92
C LYS A 262 -47.85 8.81 7.41
N VAL A 263 -47.99 7.61 8.01
CA VAL A 263 -47.73 7.37 9.44
C VAL A 263 -46.24 7.50 9.77
N ILE A 264 -45.34 7.06 8.88
CA ILE A 264 -43.88 7.17 9.09
C ILE A 264 -43.30 8.55 8.74
N GLY A 265 -44.09 9.43 8.12
CA GLY A 265 -43.63 10.76 7.71
C GLY A 265 -42.81 10.77 6.42
N GLY A 266 -43.13 9.87 5.49
CA GLY A 266 -42.51 9.76 4.16
C GLY A 266 -41.47 8.64 4.04
N LEU A 267 -41.22 8.22 2.80
CA LEU A 267 -40.26 7.16 2.47
C LEU A 267 -38.83 7.71 2.36
N PRO A 268 -37.80 6.93 2.77
CA PRO A 268 -36.42 7.22 2.39
C PRO A 268 -36.25 7.10 0.87
N LYS A 269 -35.18 7.69 0.33
CA LYS A 269 -34.94 7.81 -1.12
C LYS A 269 -34.96 6.46 -1.82
N LEU A 270 -34.27 5.46 -1.27
CA LEU A 270 -34.24 4.11 -1.84
C LEU A 270 -35.63 3.47 -1.89
N SER A 271 -36.38 3.52 -0.79
CA SER A 271 -37.76 3.01 -0.75
C SER A 271 -38.69 3.74 -1.71
N LYS A 272 -38.48 5.04 -1.90
CA LYS A 272 -39.23 5.83 -2.89
C LYS A 272 -38.92 5.33 -4.31
N ASN A 273 -37.66 5.06 -4.64
CA ASN A 273 -37.27 4.49 -5.93
C ASN A 273 -37.88 3.09 -6.12
N HIS A 274 -37.88 2.24 -5.09
CA HIS A 274 -38.55 0.93 -5.14
C HIS A 274 -40.07 1.05 -5.36
N LYS A 275 -40.73 2.00 -4.70
CA LYS A 275 -42.17 2.27 -4.93
C LYS A 275 -42.43 2.74 -6.36
N GLU A 276 -41.64 3.68 -6.85
CA GLU A 276 -41.75 4.20 -8.21
C GLU A 276 -41.44 3.11 -9.26
N LYS A 277 -40.55 2.14 -8.97
CA LYS A 277 -40.31 0.94 -9.78
C LYS A 277 -41.60 0.16 -10.01
N HIS A 278 -42.32 -0.18 -8.95
CA HIS A 278 -43.61 -0.88 -9.07
C HIS A 278 -44.63 -0.06 -9.86
N GLN A 279 -44.76 1.24 -9.56
CA GLN A 279 -45.63 2.17 -10.29
C GLN A 279 -45.26 2.37 -11.77
N SER A 280 -44.02 2.04 -12.15
CA SER A 280 -43.54 2.13 -13.53
C SER A 280 -44.03 0.97 -14.38
N THR A 281 -44.45 -0.15 -13.78
CA THR A 281 -44.98 -1.30 -14.52
C THR A 281 -46.24 -0.92 -15.32
N ARG A 282 -46.25 -1.24 -16.62
CA ARG A 282 -47.35 -0.95 -17.56
C ARG A 282 -48.07 -2.21 -18.05
N HIS A 283 -47.34 -3.31 -18.19
CA HIS A 283 -47.86 -4.58 -18.69
C HIS A 283 -47.19 -5.73 -17.94
N VAL A 284 -47.99 -6.69 -17.52
CA VAL A 284 -47.55 -7.99 -16.99
C VAL A 284 -48.47 -9.06 -17.55
N LEU A 285 -47.91 -10.06 -18.19
CA LEU A 285 -48.60 -11.30 -18.57
C LEU A 285 -47.78 -12.47 -18.05
N ILE A 286 -48.45 -13.38 -17.34
CA ILE A 286 -47.86 -14.63 -16.87
C ILE A 286 -48.75 -15.75 -17.38
N THR A 287 -48.18 -16.62 -18.23
CA THR A 287 -48.84 -17.85 -18.69
C THR A 287 -47.86 -19.02 -18.59
N PRO A 288 -48.34 -20.27 -18.73
CA PRO A 288 -47.47 -21.44 -18.75
C PRO A 288 -46.41 -21.45 -19.86
N GLU A 289 -46.64 -20.72 -20.95
CA GLU A 289 -45.76 -20.63 -22.13
C GLU A 289 -44.95 -19.34 -22.20
N SER A 290 -45.46 -18.23 -21.67
CA SER A 290 -44.88 -16.90 -21.89
C SER A 290 -45.00 -15.98 -20.67
N ILE A 291 -43.95 -15.20 -20.46
CA ILE A 291 -43.90 -14.07 -19.54
C ILE A 291 -43.66 -12.81 -20.37
N GLU A 292 -44.49 -11.79 -20.14
CA GLU A 292 -44.33 -10.46 -20.75
C GLU A 292 -44.31 -9.41 -19.66
N VAL A 293 -43.32 -8.52 -19.72
CA VAL A 293 -43.20 -7.38 -18.81
C VAL A 293 -42.87 -6.14 -19.61
N SER A 294 -43.59 -5.04 -19.34
CA SER A 294 -43.15 -3.71 -19.74
C SER A 294 -43.25 -2.70 -18.61
N ALA A 295 -42.26 -1.81 -18.50
CA ALA A 295 -42.25 -0.70 -17.56
C ALA A 295 -41.83 0.61 -18.23
N ASP A 296 -42.39 1.72 -17.78
CA ASP A 296 -42.08 3.08 -18.22
C ASP A 296 -41.74 3.94 -17.00
N CYS A 297 -40.43 4.16 -16.83
CA CYS A 297 -39.84 4.75 -15.65
C CYS A 297 -39.82 6.28 -15.73
N PRO A 298 -40.08 6.99 -14.61
CA PRO A 298 -40.16 8.45 -14.58
C PRO A 298 -38.79 9.14 -14.58
N ASN A 299 -37.72 8.45 -14.16
CA ASN A 299 -36.37 9.00 -14.02
C ASN A 299 -35.29 7.90 -14.11
N GLU A 300 -34.03 8.29 -14.23
CA GLU A 300 -32.89 7.39 -14.42
C GLU A 300 -32.64 6.46 -13.21
N GLU A 301 -32.86 6.94 -11.97
CA GLU A 301 -32.63 6.12 -10.78
C GLU A 301 -33.62 4.95 -10.72
N VAL A 302 -34.92 5.23 -10.93
CA VAL A 302 -35.96 4.20 -11.01
C VAL A 302 -35.76 3.27 -12.20
N TYR A 303 -35.31 3.81 -13.32
CA TYR A 303 -34.97 3.01 -14.50
C TYR A 303 -33.87 1.99 -14.18
N ARG A 304 -32.78 2.41 -13.52
CA ARG A 304 -31.68 1.51 -13.14
C ARG A 304 -32.14 0.40 -12.19
N GLU A 305 -32.94 0.74 -11.18
CA GLU A 305 -33.53 -0.24 -10.25
C GLU A 305 -34.45 -1.23 -10.98
N THR A 306 -35.30 -0.74 -11.88
CA THR A 306 -36.19 -1.58 -12.70
C THR A 306 -35.39 -2.48 -13.63
N ARG A 307 -34.33 -1.98 -14.26
CA ARG A 307 -33.45 -2.76 -15.13
C ARG A 307 -32.72 -3.88 -14.39
N SER A 308 -32.18 -3.61 -13.21
CA SER A 308 -31.54 -4.64 -12.37
C SER A 308 -32.52 -5.78 -12.08
N TRP A 309 -33.77 -5.44 -11.77
CA TRP A 309 -34.82 -6.44 -11.60
C TRP A 309 -35.15 -7.20 -12.89
N PHE A 310 -35.25 -6.54 -14.06
CA PHE A 310 -35.44 -7.20 -15.36
C PHE A 310 -34.32 -8.21 -15.66
N LEU A 311 -33.06 -7.83 -15.39
CA LEU A 311 -31.90 -8.72 -15.60
C LEU A 311 -31.98 -9.94 -14.69
N TRP A 312 -32.38 -9.77 -13.43
CA TRP A 312 -32.56 -10.89 -12.52
C TRP A 312 -33.68 -11.84 -13.00
N LEU A 313 -34.83 -11.30 -13.44
CA LEU A 313 -35.90 -12.12 -14.01
C LEU A 313 -35.44 -12.87 -15.28
N GLU A 314 -34.68 -12.21 -16.16
CA GLU A 314 -34.12 -12.83 -17.37
C GLU A 314 -33.14 -13.96 -17.05
N GLU A 315 -32.27 -13.75 -16.06
CA GLU A 315 -31.33 -14.75 -15.58
C GLU A 315 -32.04 -15.95 -14.95
N GLU A 316 -33.07 -15.73 -14.14
CA GLU A 316 -33.84 -16.81 -13.50
C GLU A 316 -34.55 -17.68 -14.55
N ILE A 317 -35.28 -17.06 -15.49
CA ILE A 317 -35.95 -17.76 -16.58
C ILE A 317 -34.95 -18.54 -17.44
N LYS A 318 -33.78 -17.95 -17.71
CA LYS A 318 -32.71 -18.61 -18.46
C LYS A 318 -32.18 -19.84 -17.72
N ASN A 319 -31.93 -19.72 -16.42
CA ASN A 319 -31.45 -20.81 -15.57
C ASN A 319 -32.46 -21.95 -15.50
N LEU A 320 -33.75 -21.64 -15.30
CA LEU A 320 -34.83 -22.62 -15.38
C LEU A 320 -34.88 -23.30 -16.75
N THR A 321 -34.79 -22.53 -17.84
CA THR A 321 -34.83 -23.07 -19.20
C THR A 321 -33.66 -24.03 -19.48
N MET A 322 -32.45 -23.68 -19.04
CA MET A 322 -31.25 -24.50 -19.23
C MET A 322 -31.26 -25.79 -18.41
N ASN A 323 -31.94 -25.79 -17.25
CA ASN A 323 -31.96 -26.91 -16.31
C ASN A 323 -33.35 -27.55 -16.17
N TRP A 324 -34.26 -27.31 -17.12
CA TRP A 324 -35.68 -27.65 -17.03
C TRP A 324 -35.94 -29.10 -16.61
N ILE A 325 -35.23 -30.06 -17.23
CA ILE A 325 -35.38 -31.50 -16.97
C ILE A 325 -34.91 -31.88 -15.57
N ASP A 326 -33.92 -31.18 -15.02
CA ASP A 326 -33.32 -31.46 -13.71
C ASP A 326 -34.03 -30.72 -12.56
N ILE A 327 -35.11 -30.00 -12.87
CA ILE A 327 -35.91 -29.21 -11.93
C ILE A 327 -37.36 -29.70 -11.92
N ILE A 328 -38.00 -29.78 -13.09
CA ILE A 328 -39.45 -30.00 -13.21
C ILE A 328 -39.82 -31.49 -13.04
N PRO A 329 -40.87 -31.83 -12.28
CA PRO A 329 -41.39 -33.19 -12.17
C PRO A 329 -41.68 -33.82 -13.53
N SER A 330 -41.29 -35.09 -13.71
CA SER A 330 -41.40 -35.80 -15.00
C SER A 330 -42.84 -35.94 -15.53
N ASN A 331 -43.85 -35.85 -14.66
CA ASN A 331 -45.27 -35.88 -15.00
C ASN A 331 -45.83 -34.53 -15.49
N LEU A 332 -45.10 -33.43 -15.30
CA LEU A 332 -45.43 -32.11 -15.82
C LEU A 332 -44.87 -31.96 -17.25
N THR A 333 -45.74 -32.13 -18.23
CA THR A 333 -45.38 -32.01 -19.65
C THR A 333 -45.32 -30.54 -20.09
N GLY A 334 -44.40 -30.22 -21.01
CA GLY A 334 -44.27 -28.88 -21.61
C GLY A 334 -42.84 -28.37 -21.56
N TYR A 335 -42.69 -27.05 -21.72
CA TYR A 335 -41.41 -26.35 -21.70
C TYR A 335 -41.47 -25.16 -20.74
N ALA A 336 -40.28 -24.64 -20.40
CA ALA A 336 -40.13 -23.44 -19.58
C ALA A 336 -40.82 -22.23 -20.20
N PRO A 337 -41.47 -21.38 -19.40
CA PRO A 337 -42.04 -20.14 -19.89
C PRO A 337 -40.95 -19.27 -20.51
N LYS A 338 -41.24 -18.63 -21.65
CA LYS A 338 -40.30 -17.75 -22.34
C LYS A 338 -40.58 -16.30 -21.98
N LEU A 339 -39.53 -15.50 -21.74
CA LEU A 339 -39.65 -14.05 -21.68
C LEU A 339 -39.86 -13.51 -23.11
N THR A 340 -41.11 -13.37 -23.55
CA THR A 340 -41.48 -13.04 -24.95
C THR A 340 -41.52 -11.54 -25.22
N LYS A 341 -41.83 -10.73 -24.20
CA LYS A 341 -41.77 -9.27 -24.27
C LYS A 341 -41.03 -8.73 -23.04
N LYS A 342 -39.96 -7.97 -23.31
CA LYS A 342 -39.24 -7.17 -22.31
C LYS A 342 -39.08 -5.75 -22.83
N GLU A 343 -39.84 -4.82 -22.28
CA GLU A 343 -39.83 -3.42 -22.73
C GLU A 343 -39.62 -2.49 -21.53
N LEU A 344 -38.51 -1.76 -21.53
CA LEU A 344 -38.19 -0.80 -20.49
C LEU A 344 -38.00 0.57 -21.14
N LEU A 345 -38.84 1.52 -20.74
CA LEU A 345 -38.87 2.89 -21.28
C LEU A 345 -38.45 3.88 -20.20
N LEU A 346 -37.87 5.00 -20.61
CA LEU A 346 -37.63 6.16 -19.77
C LEU A 346 -38.47 7.32 -20.31
N LYS A 347 -39.51 7.72 -19.58
CA LYS A 347 -40.46 8.78 -19.98
C LYS A 347 -41.04 8.57 -21.38
N GLY A 348 -41.44 7.34 -21.69
CA GLY A 348 -42.04 6.95 -22.98
C GLY A 348 -41.04 6.74 -24.12
N GLU A 349 -39.74 6.98 -23.91
CA GLU A 349 -38.72 6.70 -24.92
C GLU A 349 -38.01 5.37 -24.60
N PRO A 350 -37.85 4.47 -25.59
CA PRO A 350 -37.01 3.30 -25.44
C PRO A 350 -35.56 3.74 -25.29
N ASP A 351 -34.85 3.16 -24.33
CA ASP A 351 -33.44 3.45 -24.10
C ASP A 351 -32.64 3.11 -25.36
N LEU A 352 -32.09 4.14 -26.00
CA LEU A 352 -31.24 4.02 -27.16
C LEU A 352 -29.93 3.32 -26.72
N ASN A 353 -29.80 2.02 -26.97
CA ASN A 353 -28.56 1.27 -26.76
C ASN A 353 -27.99 1.28 -25.32
N ASN A 354 -28.82 1.19 -24.27
CA ASN A 354 -28.38 1.09 -22.87
C ASN A 354 -27.53 2.30 -22.37
N ILE A 355 -27.78 3.52 -22.87
CA ILE A 355 -26.96 4.70 -22.55
C ILE A 355 -27.09 5.11 -21.06
N THR A 356 -28.23 4.79 -20.43
CA THR A 356 -28.55 5.21 -19.05
C THR A 356 -27.75 4.51 -17.94
N ASP A 357 -27.02 3.45 -18.25
CA ASP A 357 -26.14 2.71 -17.34
C ASP A 357 -24.65 2.81 -17.72
N LEU A 358 -24.30 3.77 -18.59
CA LEU A 358 -22.90 4.07 -18.86
C LEU A 358 -22.22 4.52 -17.56
N ARG A 359 -21.32 3.67 -17.06
CA ARG A 359 -20.41 3.99 -15.97
C ARG A 359 -19.02 4.17 -16.54
N PHE A 360 -18.24 5.06 -15.95
CA PHE A 360 -16.82 5.09 -16.22
C PHE A 360 -16.18 3.85 -15.62
N GLU A 361 -16.06 2.82 -16.46
CA GLU A 361 -15.28 1.65 -16.15
C GLU A 361 -13.85 1.87 -16.64
N ILE A 362 -12.91 1.78 -15.72
CA ILE A 362 -11.50 1.68 -16.08
C ILE A 362 -11.24 0.19 -16.27
N SER A 363 -10.98 -0.23 -17.51
CA SER A 363 -10.53 -1.60 -17.75
C SER A 363 -9.26 -1.87 -16.94
N GLN A 364 -9.07 -3.10 -16.46
CA GLN A 364 -7.86 -3.45 -15.71
C GLN A 364 -6.59 -3.02 -16.50
N GLU A 365 -6.58 -3.21 -17.82
CA GLU A 365 -5.53 -2.75 -18.73
C GLU A 365 -5.24 -1.24 -18.62
N LYS A 366 -6.27 -0.38 -18.67
CA LYS A 366 -6.09 1.06 -18.49
C LYS A 366 -5.64 1.43 -17.07
N ALA A 367 -6.06 0.67 -16.06
CA ALA A 367 -5.56 0.86 -14.69
C ALA A 367 -4.06 0.53 -14.59
N PHE A 368 -3.58 -0.50 -15.30
CA PHE A 368 -2.15 -0.80 -15.41
C PHE A 368 -1.40 0.32 -16.14
N ASP A 369 -1.94 0.83 -17.25
CA ASP A 369 -1.33 1.95 -17.97
C ASP A 369 -1.26 3.22 -17.12
N ILE A 370 -2.21 3.44 -16.21
CA ILE A 370 -2.11 4.52 -15.23
C ILE A 370 -1.01 4.19 -14.21
N ILE A 371 -0.97 2.98 -13.62
CA ILE A 371 0.06 2.61 -12.63
C ILE A 371 1.48 2.69 -13.22
N GLU A 372 1.66 2.30 -14.48
CA GLU A 372 2.94 2.33 -15.21
C GLU A 372 3.26 3.71 -15.82
N GLY A 373 2.26 4.39 -16.41
CA GLY A 373 2.42 5.62 -17.18
C GLY A 373 2.22 6.93 -16.40
N SER A 374 1.57 6.91 -15.23
CA SER A 374 1.43 8.10 -14.36
C SER A 374 2.61 8.31 -13.40
N ASN A 375 3.69 7.54 -13.57
CA ASN A 375 4.89 7.64 -12.74
C ASN A 375 4.62 7.39 -11.25
N ILE A 376 3.58 6.59 -10.91
CA ILE A 376 3.32 6.14 -9.53
C ILE A 376 4.53 5.37 -8.99
N TYR A 377 5.18 4.59 -9.86
CA TYR A 377 6.45 3.94 -9.59
C TYR A 377 7.51 4.47 -10.57
N GLU A 378 8.53 5.16 -10.06
CA GLU A 378 9.65 5.63 -10.90
C GLU A 378 10.59 4.48 -11.34
N ASP A 379 10.62 3.37 -10.58
CA ASP A 379 11.49 2.21 -10.84
C ASP A 379 10.71 0.91 -10.95
N LYS A 380 10.81 0.22 -12.10
CA LYS A 380 10.13 -1.07 -12.35
C LYS A 380 10.53 -2.19 -11.39
N TYR A 381 11.67 -2.06 -10.71
CA TYR A 381 12.15 -3.04 -9.72
C TYR A 381 11.52 -2.89 -8.34
N ILE A 382 10.52 -2.01 -8.20
CA ILE A 382 9.73 -1.84 -6.98
C ILE A 382 8.97 -3.12 -6.60
N PHE A 383 8.73 -4.03 -7.54
CA PHE A 383 8.06 -5.30 -7.25
C PHE A 383 8.73 -6.05 -6.11
N VAL A 384 10.07 -6.03 -6.01
CA VAL A 384 10.80 -6.67 -4.91
C VAL A 384 10.31 -6.16 -3.55
N ARG A 385 10.11 -4.85 -3.40
CA ARG A 385 9.55 -4.23 -2.20
C ARG A 385 8.13 -4.71 -1.92
N GLU A 386 7.25 -4.67 -2.92
CA GLU A 386 5.85 -5.05 -2.77
C GLU A 386 5.69 -6.52 -2.37
N PHE A 387 6.48 -7.42 -2.97
CA PHE A 387 6.45 -8.84 -2.64
C PHE A 387 7.07 -9.13 -1.27
N ILE A 388 8.14 -8.43 -0.87
CA ILE A 388 8.66 -8.50 0.50
C ILE A 388 7.62 -8.01 1.51
N GLN A 389 6.93 -6.89 1.25
CA GLN A 389 5.84 -6.39 2.09
C GLN A 389 4.70 -7.40 2.23
N ASN A 390 4.25 -7.99 1.13
CA ASN A 390 3.20 -9.03 1.15
C ASN A 390 3.64 -10.25 1.97
N SER A 391 4.91 -10.66 1.83
CA SER A 391 5.51 -11.74 2.61
C SER A 391 5.58 -11.40 4.11
N LEU A 392 5.97 -10.17 4.47
CA LEU A 392 5.96 -9.69 5.86
C LEU A 392 4.55 -9.68 6.45
N ASP A 393 3.55 -9.20 5.70
CA ASP A 393 2.16 -9.16 6.13
C ASP A 393 1.58 -10.55 6.38
N ALA A 394 1.85 -11.51 5.48
CA ALA A 394 1.48 -12.90 5.67
C ALA A 394 2.15 -13.54 6.90
N SER A 395 3.43 -13.22 7.14
CA SER A 395 4.18 -13.70 8.30
C SER A 395 3.69 -13.07 9.61
N LYS A 396 3.32 -11.78 9.64
CA LYS A 396 2.76 -11.12 10.82
C LYS A 396 1.44 -11.73 11.28
N ILE A 397 0.55 -12.05 10.33
CA ILE A 397 -0.72 -12.73 10.64
C ILE A 397 -0.44 -14.11 11.22
N GLN A 398 0.51 -14.87 10.65
CA GLN A 398 0.86 -16.18 11.19
C GLN A 398 1.49 -16.08 12.58
N LEU A 399 2.38 -15.11 12.81
CA LEU A 399 2.94 -14.84 14.13
C LEU A 399 1.84 -14.54 15.16
N TRP A 400 0.87 -13.71 14.79
CA TRP A 400 -0.27 -13.41 15.66
C TRP A 400 -1.09 -14.66 16.01
N ARG A 401 -1.38 -15.53 15.03
CA ARG A 401 -2.08 -16.80 15.28
C ARG A 401 -1.31 -17.69 16.24
N ASP A 402 -0.01 -17.87 16.00
CA ASP A 402 0.83 -18.73 16.83
C ASP A 402 0.97 -18.15 18.27
N LEU A 403 0.98 -16.82 18.44
CA LEU A 403 0.91 -16.14 19.75
C LEU A 403 -0.44 -16.35 20.44
N ASN A 404 -1.54 -16.19 19.71
CA ASN A 404 -2.90 -16.32 20.22
C ASN A 404 -3.23 -17.77 20.61
N ASP A 405 -2.66 -18.75 19.90
CA ASP A 405 -2.78 -20.19 20.21
C ASP A 405 -1.88 -20.61 21.38
N GLY A 406 -1.10 -19.68 21.96
CA GLY A 406 -0.27 -19.91 23.13
C GLY A 406 1.03 -20.67 22.86
N MET A 407 1.42 -20.84 21.59
CA MET A 407 2.62 -21.60 21.18
C MET A 407 3.90 -21.04 21.82
N TYR A 408 3.97 -19.72 22.00
CA TYR A 408 5.15 -19.01 22.52
C TYR A 408 4.98 -18.42 23.92
N THR A 409 3.95 -18.84 24.68
CA THR A 409 3.64 -18.25 26.00
C THR A 409 4.84 -18.22 26.96
N SER A 410 5.69 -19.26 26.94
CA SER A 410 6.90 -19.33 27.79
C SER A 410 8.05 -18.39 27.37
N TRP A 411 7.96 -17.76 26.20
CA TRP A 411 9.01 -16.90 25.62
C TRP A 411 8.60 -15.42 25.55
N ILE A 412 7.43 -15.07 26.10
CA ILE A 412 6.97 -13.69 26.27
C ILE A 412 7.52 -13.18 27.61
N LYS A 413 8.29 -12.08 27.58
CA LYS A 413 9.04 -11.57 28.75
C LYS A 413 8.14 -10.88 29.80
N THR A 414 6.84 -10.74 29.52
CA THR A 414 5.91 -9.89 30.26
C THR A 414 4.56 -10.58 30.51
N LYS A 415 3.80 -10.09 31.50
CA LYS A 415 2.42 -10.54 31.80
C LYS A 415 1.35 -9.66 31.14
N LYS A 416 1.72 -8.78 30.21
CA LYS A 416 0.79 -7.93 29.46
C LYS A 416 -0.15 -8.79 28.61
N GLU A 417 -1.37 -8.31 28.39
CA GLU A 417 -2.29 -8.89 27.41
C GLU A 417 -1.67 -8.86 25.99
N LEU A 418 -1.96 -9.86 25.16
CA LEU A 418 -1.41 -9.98 23.80
C LEU A 418 -1.59 -8.71 22.96
N LYS A 419 -2.73 -8.03 23.10
CA LYS A 419 -3.06 -6.79 22.37
C LYS A 419 -2.19 -5.58 22.75
N ASN A 420 -1.56 -5.63 23.93
CA ASN A 420 -0.74 -4.57 24.52
C ASN A 420 0.76 -4.91 24.49
N LEU A 421 1.15 -6.00 23.83
CA LEU A 421 2.57 -6.34 23.66
C LEU A 421 3.25 -5.30 22.78
N MET A 422 4.47 -4.93 23.15
CA MET A 422 5.41 -4.19 22.30
C MET A 422 6.33 -5.17 21.56
N PRO A 423 6.97 -4.78 20.44
CA PRO A 423 7.86 -5.66 19.68
C PRO A 423 8.93 -6.39 20.50
N PHE A 424 9.52 -5.70 21.48
CA PHE A 424 10.60 -6.20 22.34
C PHE A 424 10.11 -6.94 23.60
N ASP A 425 8.78 -7.06 23.80
CA ASP A 425 8.21 -7.98 24.80
C ASP A 425 8.31 -9.46 24.31
N ILE A 426 8.55 -9.66 23.01
CA ILE A 426 8.69 -10.96 22.33
C ILE A 426 10.18 -11.23 22.07
N SER A 427 10.65 -12.43 22.43
CA SER A 427 12.05 -12.82 22.20
C SER A 427 12.41 -12.85 20.71
N LYS A 428 13.62 -12.39 20.37
CA LYS A 428 14.09 -12.26 18.98
C LYS A 428 14.01 -13.57 18.19
N GLU A 429 14.30 -14.68 18.84
CA GLU A 429 14.33 -16.04 18.27
C GLU A 429 12.95 -16.48 17.75
N ILE A 430 11.86 -15.88 18.24
CA ILE A 430 10.50 -16.17 17.74
C ILE A 430 10.36 -15.63 16.32
N TYR A 431 10.84 -14.41 16.05
CA TYR A 431 10.75 -13.77 14.73
C TYR A 431 11.53 -14.55 13.67
N ASP A 432 12.64 -15.20 14.04
CA ASP A 432 13.44 -16.05 13.14
C ASP A 432 12.61 -17.20 12.51
N ASN A 433 11.55 -17.66 13.19
CA ASN A 433 10.64 -18.68 12.64
C ASN A 433 9.83 -18.21 11.42
N TYR A 434 9.77 -16.90 11.20
CA TYR A 434 9.00 -16.24 10.15
C TYR A 434 9.86 -15.55 9.10
N THR A 435 11.16 -15.82 9.10
CA THR A 435 12.16 -15.23 8.18
C THR A 435 11.68 -15.25 6.73
N ILE A 436 11.86 -14.12 6.04
CA ILE A 436 11.65 -13.98 4.60
C ILE A 436 12.96 -14.27 3.88
N GLU A 437 12.93 -15.15 2.88
CA GLU A 437 14.12 -15.54 2.11
C GLU A 437 13.99 -14.96 0.68
N VAL A 438 14.93 -14.11 0.29
CA VAL A 438 15.05 -13.54 -1.07
C VAL A 438 16.28 -14.17 -1.75
N THR A 439 16.07 -14.89 -2.84
CA THR A 439 17.16 -15.50 -3.63
C THR A 439 17.23 -14.85 -5.00
N ILE A 440 18.41 -14.37 -5.38
CA ILE A 440 18.71 -13.80 -6.69
C ILE A 440 19.78 -14.69 -7.33
N GLN A 441 19.50 -15.23 -8.51
CA GLN A 441 20.40 -16.17 -9.17
C GLN A 441 20.55 -15.86 -10.65
N ASP A 442 21.77 -15.90 -11.16
CA ASP A 442 21.99 -15.95 -12.60
C ASP A 442 21.53 -17.31 -13.14
N ILE A 443 20.61 -17.31 -14.12
CA ILE A 443 20.08 -18.55 -14.69
C ILE A 443 20.91 -18.95 -15.92
N ASP A 444 21.10 -18.02 -16.85
CA ASP A 444 21.77 -18.23 -18.13
C ASP A 444 22.25 -16.87 -18.71
N SER A 445 22.76 -16.83 -19.95
CA SER A 445 23.26 -15.58 -20.56
C SER A 445 22.21 -14.47 -20.64
N ASP A 446 20.91 -14.81 -20.60
CA ASP A 446 19.81 -13.93 -20.96
C ASP A 446 18.87 -13.65 -19.78
N TYR A 447 18.91 -14.44 -18.70
CA TYR A 447 17.92 -14.36 -17.62
C TYR A 447 18.51 -14.36 -16.20
N VAL A 448 17.86 -13.60 -15.31
CA VAL A 448 18.06 -13.60 -13.87
C VAL A 448 16.80 -14.13 -13.18
N GLY A 449 16.97 -15.06 -12.24
CA GLY A 449 15.90 -15.59 -11.40
C GLY A 449 15.82 -14.86 -10.07
N VAL A 450 14.61 -14.51 -9.66
CA VAL A 450 14.32 -13.97 -8.32
C VAL A 450 13.28 -14.84 -7.65
N SER A 451 13.57 -15.32 -6.44
CA SER A 451 12.61 -16.02 -5.58
C SER A 451 12.43 -15.26 -4.27
N ILE A 452 11.19 -15.08 -3.83
CA ILE A 452 10.84 -14.47 -2.54
C ILE A 452 9.95 -15.45 -1.80
N ARG A 453 10.41 -15.91 -0.64
CA ARG A 453 9.75 -16.95 0.15
C ARG A 453 9.45 -16.47 1.56
N ASP A 454 8.22 -16.69 2.00
CA ASP A 454 7.79 -16.48 3.38
C ASP A 454 7.40 -17.79 4.07
N ARG A 455 7.18 -17.69 5.39
CA ARG A 455 6.66 -18.77 6.24
C ARG A 455 5.31 -18.38 6.87
N GLY A 456 4.58 -17.51 6.21
CA GLY A 456 3.31 -16.95 6.67
C GLY A 456 2.11 -17.86 6.42
N ILE A 457 0.91 -17.26 6.39
CA ILE A 457 -0.36 -17.99 6.32
C ILE A 457 -0.60 -18.77 5.01
N GLY A 458 0.11 -18.41 3.94
CA GLY A 458 -0.13 -18.94 2.59
C GLY A 458 -1.40 -18.40 1.92
N ILE A 459 -1.55 -18.69 0.63
CA ILE A 459 -2.70 -18.34 -0.22
C ILE A 459 -3.66 -19.52 -0.30
N SER A 460 -4.90 -19.34 0.17
CA SER A 460 -6.01 -20.29 -0.03
C SER A 460 -6.74 -20.04 -1.35
N ILE A 461 -7.55 -21.01 -1.81
CA ILE A 461 -8.36 -20.85 -3.03
C ILE A 461 -9.31 -19.64 -2.91
N ASP A 462 -9.94 -19.47 -1.75
CA ASP A 462 -10.83 -18.31 -1.53
C ASP A 462 -10.06 -16.99 -1.46
N ALA A 463 -8.83 -16.99 -0.91
CA ALA A 463 -7.98 -15.81 -0.96
C ALA A 463 -7.59 -15.48 -2.40
N LEU A 464 -7.29 -16.49 -3.22
CA LEU A 464 -6.97 -16.32 -4.64
C LEU A 464 -8.16 -15.76 -5.43
N LYS A 465 -9.38 -16.26 -5.20
CA LYS A 465 -10.61 -15.72 -5.80
C LYS A 465 -10.79 -14.24 -5.45
N ALA A 466 -10.58 -13.86 -4.20
CA ALA A 466 -10.64 -12.47 -3.77
C ALA A 466 -9.53 -11.59 -4.37
N MET A 467 -8.36 -12.16 -4.70
CA MET A 467 -7.27 -11.45 -5.38
C MET A 467 -7.56 -11.14 -6.86
N CYS A 468 -8.54 -11.80 -7.48
CA CYS A 468 -8.96 -11.53 -8.86
C CYS A 468 -9.67 -10.17 -9.00
N ASP A 469 -10.31 -9.69 -7.93
CA ASP A 469 -10.99 -8.39 -7.90
C ASP A 469 -9.98 -7.30 -7.54
N VAL A 470 -9.48 -6.61 -8.56
CA VAL A 470 -8.46 -5.56 -8.43
C VAL A 470 -9.04 -4.34 -7.70
N GLY A 471 -8.38 -3.90 -6.64
CA GLY A 471 -8.79 -2.73 -5.83
C GLY A 471 -9.56 -3.07 -4.55
N SER A 472 -10.04 -4.31 -4.38
CA SER A 472 -10.59 -4.81 -3.12
C SER A 472 -9.50 -5.43 -2.24
N SER A 473 -8.89 -4.63 -1.36
CA SER A 473 -7.91 -5.11 -0.37
C SER A 473 -8.59 -5.89 0.76
N TYR A 474 -8.33 -7.18 0.96
CA TYR A 474 -8.82 -8.03 2.09
C TYR A 474 -10.30 -7.83 2.50
N SER A 475 -11.11 -7.15 1.67
CA SER A 475 -12.28 -6.40 2.11
C SER A 475 -13.50 -7.30 2.22
N GLY A 476 -13.43 -8.49 1.62
CA GLY A 476 -14.48 -9.49 1.62
C GLY A 476 -14.42 -10.55 2.72
N LYS A 477 -13.41 -10.56 3.62
CA LYS A 477 -13.34 -11.54 4.73
C LYS A 477 -13.46 -10.87 6.09
N LEU A 478 -14.69 -10.76 6.57
CA LEU A 478 -15.05 -10.24 7.90
C LEU A 478 -14.19 -10.87 9.02
N GLU A 479 -14.02 -12.19 8.98
CA GLU A 479 -13.18 -12.95 9.94
C GLU A 479 -11.74 -12.43 10.02
N LEU A 480 -11.09 -12.20 8.87
CA LEU A 480 -9.71 -11.71 8.84
C LEU A 480 -9.63 -10.24 9.29
N LYS A 481 -10.62 -9.41 8.95
CA LYS A 481 -10.72 -8.03 9.46
C LYS A 481 -10.82 -8.03 11.00
N LYS A 482 -11.68 -8.87 11.57
CA LYS A 482 -11.83 -9.05 13.02
C LYS A 482 -10.54 -9.54 13.68
N GLU A 483 -9.85 -10.48 13.05
CA GLU A 483 -8.54 -10.96 13.50
C GLU A 483 -7.52 -9.81 13.53
N ILE A 484 -7.40 -9.04 12.44
CA ILE A 484 -6.46 -7.92 12.34
C ILE A 484 -6.77 -6.81 13.35
N LYS A 485 -8.04 -6.53 13.64
CA LYS A 485 -8.42 -5.54 14.67
C LYS A 485 -7.95 -5.94 16.07
N LYS A 486 -7.91 -7.24 16.37
CA LYS A 486 -7.42 -7.76 17.66
C LYS A 486 -5.90 -7.73 17.81
N MET A 487 -5.16 -7.65 16.69
CA MET A 487 -3.70 -7.52 16.70
C MET A 487 -3.26 -6.15 17.28
N PRO A 488 -2.14 -6.10 18.03
CA PRO A 488 -1.44 -4.85 18.34
C PRO A 488 -1.18 -4.03 17.08
N ALA A 489 -1.29 -2.70 17.16
CA ALA A 489 -1.25 -1.87 15.96
C ALA A 489 0.08 -2.04 15.18
N TRP A 490 1.19 -2.20 15.89
CA TRP A 490 2.49 -2.49 15.29
C TRP A 490 2.56 -3.80 14.49
N LEU A 491 1.82 -4.83 14.90
CA LEU A 491 1.82 -6.14 14.27
C LEU A 491 0.86 -6.22 13.07
N ARG A 492 -0.07 -5.25 12.95
CA ARG A 492 -1.06 -5.25 11.85
C ARG A 492 -0.36 -5.22 10.47
N PRO A 493 -0.92 -5.88 9.44
CA PRO A 493 -0.44 -5.79 8.06
C PRO A 493 -0.37 -4.34 7.52
N THR A 494 0.43 -4.13 6.47
CA THR A 494 0.51 -2.88 5.69
C THR A 494 -0.48 -2.82 4.52
N ALA A 495 -1.27 -3.87 4.31
CA ALA A 495 -2.17 -3.97 3.17
C ALA A 495 -3.34 -2.96 3.21
N GLY A 496 -3.25 -1.90 2.40
CA GLY A 496 -4.32 -0.92 2.21
C GLY A 496 -4.86 -0.84 0.78
N PHE A 497 -4.02 -0.96 -0.24
CA PHE A 497 -4.39 -0.54 -1.61
C PHE A 497 -4.68 -1.67 -2.60
N GLY A 498 -4.32 -2.93 -2.29
CA GLY A 498 -4.66 -4.09 -3.14
C GLY A 498 -3.95 -4.17 -4.50
N ILE A 499 -2.90 -3.37 -4.74
CA ILE A 499 -2.18 -3.29 -6.03
C ILE A 499 -0.80 -3.98 -6.05
N GLY A 500 -0.31 -4.49 -4.91
CA GLY A 500 1.08 -4.95 -4.78
C GLY A 500 1.47 -6.14 -5.67
N LEU A 501 0.57 -7.11 -5.85
CA LEU A 501 0.81 -8.29 -6.72
C LEU A 501 1.05 -7.88 -8.18
N GLN A 502 0.37 -6.81 -8.62
CA GLN A 502 0.40 -6.33 -10.00
C GLN A 502 1.75 -5.72 -10.38
N SER A 503 2.53 -5.26 -9.41
CA SER A 503 3.89 -4.73 -9.64
C SER A 503 4.84 -5.76 -10.29
N GLY A 504 4.59 -7.06 -10.11
CA GLY A 504 5.37 -8.13 -10.76
C GLY A 504 5.32 -8.04 -12.28
N PHE A 505 4.20 -7.56 -12.84
CA PHE A 505 4.01 -7.43 -14.27
C PHE A 505 4.77 -6.24 -14.90
N LEU A 506 5.40 -5.38 -14.09
CA LEU A 506 6.30 -4.32 -14.58
C LEU A 506 7.61 -4.90 -15.15
N VAL A 507 7.98 -6.13 -14.77
CA VAL A 507 9.26 -6.75 -15.13
C VAL A 507 9.12 -8.06 -15.89
N VAL A 508 8.01 -8.77 -15.75
CA VAL A 508 7.76 -10.06 -16.42
C VAL A 508 6.31 -10.19 -16.87
N ASP A 509 6.04 -10.95 -17.92
CA ASP A 509 4.67 -11.19 -18.39
C ASP A 509 3.97 -12.30 -17.61
N VAL A 510 4.77 -13.23 -17.07
CA VAL A 510 4.31 -14.39 -16.32
C VAL A 510 5.23 -14.62 -15.15
N PHE A 511 4.66 -14.85 -13.97
CA PHE A 511 5.39 -15.31 -12.79
C PHE A 511 4.62 -16.43 -12.08
N LYS A 512 5.34 -17.20 -11.25
CA LYS A 512 4.77 -18.37 -10.56
C LYS A 512 4.80 -18.19 -9.05
N ALA A 513 3.89 -18.85 -8.36
CA ALA A 513 3.94 -18.99 -6.91
C ALA A 513 3.70 -20.45 -6.48
N ARG A 514 4.30 -20.85 -5.36
CA ARG A 514 3.99 -22.09 -4.66
C ARG A 514 3.52 -21.73 -3.26
N SER A 515 2.35 -22.21 -2.86
CA SER A 515 1.70 -21.81 -1.61
C SER A 515 1.12 -23.00 -0.86
N ARG A 516 1.20 -22.97 0.48
CA ARG A 516 0.56 -23.93 1.36
C ARG A 516 -0.05 -23.24 2.57
N THR A 517 -1.33 -23.49 2.77
CA THR A 517 -2.09 -23.10 3.95
C THR A 517 -2.12 -24.26 4.95
N GLY A 518 -2.24 -23.97 6.25
CA GLY A 518 -2.25 -24.99 7.31
C GLY A 518 -3.28 -26.10 7.03
N GLY A 519 -2.84 -27.36 7.09
CA GLY A 519 -3.70 -28.54 6.87
C GLY A 519 -4.00 -28.91 5.40
N ASN A 520 -3.64 -28.08 4.42
CA ASN A 520 -3.94 -28.30 3.01
C ASN A 520 -2.72 -28.81 2.20
N SER A 521 -2.99 -29.38 1.02
CA SER A 521 -1.95 -29.72 0.04
C SER A 521 -1.36 -28.45 -0.59
N ALA A 522 -0.06 -28.46 -0.87
CA ALA A 522 0.60 -27.38 -1.59
C ALA A 522 0.00 -27.18 -2.99
N ILE A 523 -0.16 -25.92 -3.40
CA ILE A 523 -0.65 -25.51 -4.71
C ILE A 523 0.45 -24.76 -5.47
N GLU A 524 0.47 -24.92 -6.78
CA GLU A 524 1.25 -24.10 -7.71
C GLU A 524 0.30 -23.18 -8.47
N ILE A 525 0.66 -21.90 -8.54
CA ILE A 525 -0.13 -20.83 -9.15
C ILE A 525 0.73 -20.18 -10.24
N THR A 526 0.16 -19.99 -11.42
CA THR A 526 0.78 -19.20 -12.51
C THR A 526 -0.07 -17.96 -12.74
N PHE A 527 0.57 -16.80 -12.67
CA PHE A 527 -0.05 -15.49 -12.89
C PHE A 527 0.40 -14.94 -14.23
N GLU A 528 -0.54 -14.52 -15.06
CA GLU A 528 -0.27 -13.92 -16.36
C GLU A 528 -0.77 -12.46 -16.43
N SER A 529 -0.05 -11.62 -17.17
CA SER A 529 -0.38 -10.20 -17.32
C SER A 529 -1.54 -9.99 -18.29
N ARG A 530 -2.58 -9.26 -17.88
CA ARG A 530 -3.67 -8.83 -18.80
C ARG A 530 -3.22 -7.92 -19.94
N LYS A 531 -2.05 -7.29 -19.83
CA LYS A 531 -1.51 -6.38 -20.85
C LYS A 531 -0.83 -7.12 -22.00
N ARG A 532 -0.24 -8.29 -21.72
CA ARG A 532 0.55 -9.06 -22.71
C ARG A 532 -0.01 -10.47 -22.96
N SER A 533 -1.00 -10.91 -22.18
CA SER A 533 -1.79 -12.14 -22.37
C SER A 533 -3.24 -11.93 -21.91
N ASP A 534 -4.05 -13.00 -21.93
CA ASP A 534 -5.44 -12.99 -21.49
C ASP A 534 -5.62 -12.79 -19.96
N GLY A 535 -4.52 -12.80 -19.19
CA GLY A 535 -4.50 -12.53 -17.75
C GLY A 535 -5.09 -13.63 -16.86
N TYR A 536 -4.99 -14.89 -17.30
CA TYR A 536 -5.47 -16.03 -16.53
C TYR A 536 -4.61 -16.30 -15.28
N ILE A 537 -5.26 -16.79 -14.23
CA ILE A 537 -4.60 -17.39 -13.06
C ILE A 537 -4.83 -18.89 -13.14
N GLN A 538 -3.75 -19.66 -13.31
CA GLN A 538 -3.81 -21.12 -13.36
C GLN A 538 -3.42 -21.71 -12.02
N VAL A 539 -4.24 -22.63 -11.48
CA VAL A 539 -3.96 -23.31 -10.21
C VAL A 539 -3.85 -24.81 -10.44
N ARG A 540 -2.79 -25.42 -9.92
CA ARG A 540 -2.57 -26.87 -9.96
C ARG A 540 -2.10 -27.36 -8.60
N LYS A 541 -2.26 -28.66 -8.34
CA LYS A 541 -1.64 -29.28 -7.17
C LYS A 541 -0.12 -29.27 -7.37
N SER A 542 0.63 -28.82 -6.37
CA SER A 542 2.08 -28.80 -6.44
C SER A 542 2.64 -30.20 -6.21
N GLU A 543 3.59 -30.62 -7.05
CA GLU A 543 4.38 -31.84 -6.83
C GLU A 543 5.51 -31.63 -5.80
N LYS A 544 5.91 -30.37 -5.60
CA LYS A 544 6.93 -29.97 -4.62
C LYS A 544 6.26 -29.62 -3.30
N ASP A 545 6.74 -30.24 -2.22
CA ASP A 545 6.26 -29.92 -0.88
C ASP A 545 6.94 -28.66 -0.33
N ILE A 546 6.12 -27.77 0.22
CA ILE A 546 6.58 -26.65 1.04
C ILE A 546 5.92 -26.78 2.40
N LYS A 547 6.65 -26.46 3.48
CA LYS A 547 6.14 -26.68 4.85
C LYS A 547 4.96 -25.76 5.20
N ARG A 548 5.09 -24.47 4.89
CA ARG A 548 4.12 -23.39 5.18
C ARG A 548 4.51 -22.14 4.39
N GLY A 549 3.56 -21.24 4.13
CA GLY A 549 3.81 -19.94 3.51
C GLY A 549 3.71 -19.96 1.98
N THR A 550 4.28 -18.94 1.35
CA THR A 550 4.31 -18.77 -0.11
C THR A 550 5.73 -18.52 -0.61
N GLU A 551 6.04 -19.04 -1.81
CA GLU A 551 7.25 -18.73 -2.57
C GLU A 551 6.83 -18.18 -3.94
N PHE A 552 7.21 -16.95 -4.25
CA PHE A 552 7.06 -16.34 -5.57
C PHE A 552 8.35 -16.48 -6.38
N TYR A 553 8.23 -16.76 -7.68
CA TYR A 553 9.35 -16.96 -8.59
C TYR A 553 9.18 -16.13 -9.88
N PHE A 554 10.20 -15.33 -10.19
CA PHE A 554 10.26 -14.45 -11.35
C PHE A 554 11.48 -14.79 -12.21
N LYS A 555 11.30 -14.78 -13.53
CA LYS A 555 12.38 -14.96 -14.52
C LYS A 555 12.52 -13.70 -15.37
N LEU A 556 13.47 -12.84 -15.03
CA LEU A 556 13.66 -11.52 -15.64
C LEU A 556 14.67 -11.61 -16.79
N LYS A 557 14.36 -10.97 -17.92
CA LYS A 557 15.29 -10.85 -19.06
C LYS A 557 16.33 -9.76 -18.79
N LYS A 558 17.60 -10.05 -19.08
CA LYS A 558 18.70 -9.10 -19.01
C LYS A 558 18.59 -8.08 -20.16
N ASP A 559 18.35 -6.83 -19.81
CA ASP A 559 18.38 -5.67 -20.71
C ASP A 559 19.60 -4.76 -20.40
N THR A 560 19.94 -3.81 -21.28
CA THR A 560 21.18 -3.00 -21.22
C THR A 560 21.02 -1.59 -20.65
N ASN A 561 19.79 -1.08 -20.45
CA ASN A 561 19.54 0.28 -19.98
C ASN A 561 18.96 0.32 -18.55
N TYR A 562 19.79 0.70 -17.55
CA TYR A 562 19.32 0.89 -16.18
C TYR A 562 19.84 2.18 -15.55
N SER A 563 18.96 2.91 -14.87
CA SER A 563 19.32 3.89 -13.83
C SER A 563 19.71 3.14 -12.55
N LEU A 564 20.81 3.56 -11.91
CA LEU A 564 21.33 3.00 -10.65
C LEU A 564 21.33 4.09 -9.58
N ASN A 565 20.94 3.72 -8.36
CA ASN A 565 20.90 4.63 -7.22
C ASN A 565 22.22 4.57 -6.42
N TYR A 566 22.57 5.70 -5.81
CA TYR A 566 23.87 5.93 -5.15
C TYR A 566 23.99 5.19 -3.80
N GLY A 567 25.19 4.73 -3.44
CA GLY A 567 25.54 4.19 -2.11
C GLY A 567 25.25 2.70 -1.87
N GLY A 568 24.98 1.91 -2.93
CA GLY A 568 24.69 0.46 -2.85
C GLY A 568 25.90 -0.45 -3.07
N TYR A 569 25.71 -1.78 -2.95
CA TYR A 569 26.79 -2.76 -3.14
C TYR A 569 27.34 -2.80 -4.57
N ALA A 570 26.55 -2.32 -5.54
CA ALA A 570 27.01 -2.09 -6.90
C ALA A 570 28.27 -1.19 -6.94
N GLU A 571 28.39 -0.22 -6.01
CA GLU A 571 29.54 0.68 -5.91
C GLU A 571 30.87 -0.05 -5.64
N LYS A 572 30.89 -1.06 -4.76
CA LYS A 572 32.10 -1.88 -4.52
C LYS A 572 32.52 -2.73 -5.72
N HIS A 573 31.55 -3.20 -6.52
CA HIS A 573 31.84 -3.88 -7.79
C HIS A 573 32.34 -2.88 -8.85
N PHE A 574 31.78 -1.66 -8.86
CA PHE A 574 32.18 -0.55 -9.73
C PHE A 574 33.55 0.03 -9.44
N GLU A 575 34.00 0.01 -8.18
CA GLU A 575 35.27 0.63 -7.74
C GLU A 575 36.52 0.06 -8.45
N ASN A 576 36.47 -1.15 -9.02
CA ASN A 576 37.68 -1.80 -9.56
C ASN A 576 37.61 -2.25 -11.04
N LEU A 577 36.44 -2.60 -11.61
CA LEU A 577 36.40 -3.32 -12.91
C LEU A 577 35.41 -2.79 -13.95
N PHE A 578 34.38 -2.02 -13.57
CA PHE A 578 33.30 -1.63 -14.47
C PHE A 578 33.55 -0.26 -15.13
N ASP A 579 33.50 -0.22 -16.46
CA ASP A 579 33.32 1.03 -17.22
C ASP A 579 31.83 1.15 -17.59
N PRO A 580 31.09 2.17 -17.11
CA PRO A 580 29.67 2.35 -17.41
C PRO A 580 29.35 2.62 -18.89
N ILE A 581 30.39 2.77 -19.70
CA ILE A 581 30.30 2.91 -21.15
C ILE A 581 30.55 1.55 -21.87
N SER A 582 30.84 0.48 -21.11
CA SER A 582 31.03 -0.91 -21.56
C SER A 582 29.87 -1.83 -21.13
N SER A 583 29.64 -2.93 -21.87
CA SER A 583 28.46 -3.79 -21.73
C SER A 583 28.65 -4.95 -20.73
N ASP A 584 28.50 -4.69 -19.42
CA ASP A 584 28.37 -5.75 -18.40
C ASP A 584 26.92 -5.89 -17.91
N ASN A 585 26.55 -7.10 -17.45
CA ASN A 585 25.20 -7.41 -16.97
C ASN A 585 24.97 -6.92 -15.51
N LEU A 586 24.22 -5.83 -15.36
CA LEU A 586 24.00 -5.13 -14.08
C LEU A 586 22.70 -5.50 -13.35
N LEU A 587 21.88 -6.37 -13.94
CA LEU A 587 20.52 -6.64 -13.46
C LEU A 587 20.49 -7.24 -12.05
N ILE A 588 21.41 -8.16 -11.74
CA ILE A 588 21.52 -8.80 -10.41
C ILE A 588 21.78 -7.75 -9.33
N TYR A 589 22.71 -6.83 -9.56
CA TYR A 589 23.04 -5.77 -8.61
C TYR A 589 21.89 -4.78 -8.43
N LYS A 590 21.12 -4.48 -9.49
CA LYS A 590 19.95 -3.61 -9.37
C LYS A 590 18.83 -4.24 -8.51
N ILE A 591 18.56 -5.53 -8.70
CA ILE A 591 17.58 -6.27 -7.88
C ILE A 591 18.08 -6.35 -6.44
N LEU A 592 19.39 -6.60 -6.24
CA LEU A 592 20.01 -6.64 -4.93
C LEU A 592 19.89 -5.28 -4.21
N ASP A 593 20.19 -4.19 -4.90
CA ASP A 593 20.07 -2.83 -4.34
C ASP A 593 18.60 -2.51 -4.01
N SER A 594 17.63 -2.91 -4.85
CA SER A 594 16.21 -2.79 -4.55
C SER A 594 15.85 -3.58 -3.28
N ALA A 595 16.27 -4.84 -3.18
CA ALA A 595 16.01 -5.65 -2.00
C ALA A 595 16.63 -5.02 -0.73
N LYS A 596 17.95 -4.77 -0.73
CA LYS A 596 18.66 -4.23 0.44
C LYS A 596 18.14 -2.86 0.88
N ARG A 597 17.77 -1.98 -0.06
CA ARG A 597 17.22 -0.65 0.26
C ARG A 597 15.94 -0.74 1.08
N ASN A 598 15.11 -1.75 0.79
CA ASN A 598 13.80 -1.92 1.41
C ASN A 598 13.83 -2.77 2.70
N CYS A 599 14.94 -3.46 3.00
CA CYS A 599 14.99 -4.46 4.08
C CYS A 599 15.58 -3.99 5.42
N LYS A 600 16.13 -2.76 5.53
CA LYS A 600 16.99 -2.37 6.67
C LYS A 600 16.30 -2.27 8.04
N GLY A 601 14.97 -2.24 8.13
CA GLY A 601 14.25 -1.98 9.39
C GLY A 601 13.24 -3.03 9.85
N SER A 602 13.13 -4.18 9.17
CA SER A 602 12.05 -5.15 9.44
C SER A 602 12.25 -5.94 10.74
N ILE A 603 11.23 -5.96 11.61
CA ILE A 603 11.22 -6.78 12.84
C ILE A 603 11.35 -8.28 12.50
N ILE A 604 10.68 -8.72 11.44
CA ILE A 604 10.83 -10.08 10.92
C ILE A 604 12.08 -10.12 10.04
N PRO A 605 13.04 -11.03 10.31
CA PRO A 605 14.26 -11.16 9.54
C PRO A 605 14.05 -11.33 8.04
N ILE A 606 14.89 -10.67 7.25
CA ILE A 606 14.95 -10.85 5.80
C ILE A 606 16.35 -11.33 5.42
N TYR A 607 16.41 -12.53 4.86
CA TYR A 607 17.62 -13.17 4.39
C TYR A 607 17.74 -13.00 2.87
N ILE A 608 18.84 -12.41 2.40
CA ILE A 608 19.11 -12.23 0.97
C ILE A 608 20.29 -13.11 0.56
N ASN A 609 20.10 -13.90 -0.49
CA ASN A 609 21.09 -14.82 -1.06
C ASN A 609 21.33 -14.52 -2.54
N VAL A 610 22.59 -14.34 -2.94
CA VAL A 610 22.97 -14.14 -4.34
C VAL A 610 23.87 -15.29 -4.80
N ASP A 611 23.46 -15.96 -5.90
CA ASP A 611 24.17 -17.09 -6.53
C ASP A 611 24.59 -18.20 -5.56
N ASN A 612 23.85 -18.40 -4.47
CA ASN A 612 24.18 -19.35 -3.39
C ASN A 612 25.55 -19.15 -2.75
N LYS A 613 26.14 -17.94 -2.88
CA LYS A 613 27.48 -17.61 -2.38
C LYS A 613 27.44 -16.51 -1.34
N ASP A 614 26.76 -15.40 -1.64
CA ASP A 614 26.69 -14.24 -0.74
C ASP A 614 25.42 -14.27 0.09
N LYS A 615 25.58 -14.22 1.40
CA LYS A 615 24.49 -14.31 2.38
C LYS A 615 24.49 -13.11 3.29
N GLU A 616 23.40 -12.37 3.31
CA GLU A 616 23.23 -11.24 4.23
C GLU A 616 21.85 -11.28 4.89
N THR A 617 21.83 -11.05 6.19
CA THR A 617 20.59 -11.03 6.99
C THR A 617 20.32 -9.60 7.44
N PHE A 618 19.12 -9.12 7.14
CA PHE A 618 18.63 -7.81 7.54
C PHE A 618 17.58 -7.99 8.62
N ASN A 619 17.82 -7.36 9.77
CA ASN A 619 16.94 -7.39 10.94
C ASN A 619 16.79 -5.97 11.47
N SER A 620 15.66 -5.69 12.09
CA SER A 620 15.51 -4.48 12.89
C SER A 620 16.37 -4.57 14.13
N ASP A 621 17.17 -3.54 14.36
CA ASP A 621 17.91 -3.41 15.61
C ASP A 621 16.96 -3.16 16.79
N ILE A 622 15.70 -2.75 16.57
CA ILE A 622 14.74 -2.47 17.66
C ILE A 622 14.67 -3.57 18.72
N LEU A 623 14.81 -4.84 18.31
CA LEU A 623 14.72 -5.99 19.21
C LEU A 623 15.95 -6.13 20.12
N THR A 624 17.15 -5.86 19.61
CA THR A 624 18.40 -5.99 20.39
C THR A 624 18.68 -4.76 21.22
N LEU A 625 18.09 -3.63 20.87
CA LEU A 625 18.40 -2.33 21.46
C LEU A 625 17.73 -2.06 22.81
N PHE A 626 16.69 -2.81 23.17
CA PHE A 626 15.93 -2.65 24.42
C PHE A 626 16.23 -3.73 25.48
N ASP A 627 17.12 -4.70 25.19
CA ASP A 627 17.32 -5.86 26.05
C ASP A 627 18.08 -5.57 27.37
N ASP A 628 18.90 -4.51 27.45
CA ASP A 628 19.60 -4.10 28.68
C ASP A 628 19.39 -2.61 29.01
N GLY A 629 18.61 -2.32 30.06
CA GLY A 629 18.49 -0.98 30.64
C GLY A 629 17.39 -0.09 30.06
N MET A 630 16.34 -0.67 29.46
CA MET A 630 15.13 0.07 29.08
C MET A 630 14.41 0.66 30.30
N ILE A 631 13.95 1.90 30.19
CA ILE A 631 13.13 2.58 31.19
C ILE A 631 11.77 2.90 30.59
N GLU A 632 10.70 2.47 31.25
CA GLU A 632 9.34 2.91 30.93
C GLU A 632 8.95 4.11 31.79
N GLN A 633 8.60 5.24 31.17
CA GLN A 633 8.11 6.44 31.85
C GLN A 633 6.97 7.09 31.05
N GLY A 634 5.77 7.15 31.62
CA GLY A 634 4.61 7.75 30.97
C GLY A 634 4.31 7.07 29.62
N ASN A 635 4.23 7.87 28.55
CA ASN A 635 4.00 7.41 27.17
C ASN A 635 5.26 6.84 26.48
N TYR A 636 6.41 6.87 27.15
CA TYR A 636 7.69 6.52 26.52
C TYR A 636 8.30 5.24 27.12
N ALA A 637 8.91 4.43 26.27
CA ALA A 637 9.88 3.41 26.67
C ALA A 637 11.20 3.74 25.97
N TYR A 638 12.29 3.90 26.72
CA TYR A 638 13.52 4.45 26.16
C TYR A 638 14.79 3.89 26.76
N ASN A 639 15.89 4.06 26.03
CA ASN A 639 17.25 3.79 26.47
C ASN A 639 18.16 4.92 25.96
N ILE A 640 19.04 5.44 26.83
CA ILE A 640 20.06 6.42 26.47
C ILE A 640 21.41 5.73 26.59
N ALA A 641 22.17 5.73 25.50
CA ALA A 641 23.50 5.15 25.46
C ALA A 641 24.41 5.75 26.55
N ASN A 642 25.35 4.95 27.06
CA ASN A 642 26.30 5.42 28.07
C ASN A 642 27.23 6.51 27.54
N THR A 643 27.43 6.53 26.22
CA THR A 643 28.16 7.54 25.46
C THR A 643 27.42 8.87 25.31
N LEU A 644 26.14 8.92 25.73
CA LEU A 644 25.26 10.10 25.69
C LEU A 644 24.88 10.63 24.30
N ASP A 645 25.39 10.03 23.23
CA ASP A 645 25.23 10.41 21.83
C ASP A 645 24.03 9.77 21.13
N GLU A 646 23.29 8.88 21.79
CA GLU A 646 22.17 8.18 21.19
C GLU A 646 21.06 7.94 22.20
N MET A 647 19.82 8.22 21.79
CA MET A 647 18.61 7.79 22.49
C MET A 647 17.71 7.01 21.56
N LYS A 648 17.24 5.89 22.08
CA LYS A 648 16.26 5.02 21.45
C LYS A 648 14.97 5.15 22.22
N LEU A 649 13.89 5.43 21.50
CA LEU A 649 12.63 5.85 22.10
C LEU A 649 11.48 5.17 21.36
N TRP A 650 10.62 4.50 22.13
CA TRP A 650 9.34 3.97 21.68
C TRP A 650 8.22 4.81 22.26
N VAL A 651 7.38 5.37 21.40
CA VAL A 651 6.19 6.16 21.73
C VAL A 651 4.98 5.24 21.74
N LYS A 652 4.44 4.96 22.95
CA LYS A 652 3.50 3.85 23.18
C LYS A 652 2.12 4.04 22.58
N ASP A 653 1.54 5.24 22.63
CA ASP A 653 0.19 5.51 22.13
C ASP A 653 0.07 5.46 20.60
N LYS A 654 1.19 5.69 19.89
CA LYS A 654 1.26 5.70 18.42
C LYS A 654 2.04 4.53 17.82
N ASP A 655 2.66 3.68 18.65
CA ASP A 655 3.63 2.67 18.23
C ASP A 655 4.63 3.26 17.21
N ILE A 656 5.41 4.25 17.63
CA ILE A 656 6.46 4.87 16.79
C ILE A 656 7.81 4.68 17.46
N TYR A 657 8.77 4.22 16.67
CA TYR A 657 10.16 4.11 17.07
C TYR A 657 10.95 5.33 16.56
N LEU A 658 11.71 5.95 17.46
CA LEU A 658 12.64 7.02 17.19
C LEU A 658 14.05 6.59 17.65
N ASN A 659 15.03 6.73 16.77
CA ASN A 659 16.44 6.69 17.14
C ASN A 659 17.05 8.07 16.89
N ILE A 660 17.35 8.78 17.96
CA ILE A 660 17.81 10.16 17.95
C ILE A 660 19.31 10.15 18.28
N CYS A 661 20.13 10.60 17.34
CA CYS A 661 21.58 10.60 17.48
C CYS A 661 22.13 12.03 17.56
N MET A 662 23.10 12.24 18.45
CA MET A 662 23.90 13.45 18.65
C MET A 662 25.38 13.08 18.90
N PRO A 663 26.03 12.34 17.98
CA PRO A 663 27.45 12.01 18.10
C PRO A 663 28.34 13.25 18.22
N GLU A 664 29.36 13.19 19.06
CA GLU A 664 30.41 14.20 19.01
C GLU A 664 31.03 14.24 17.62
N TYR A 665 31.27 15.46 17.11
CA TYR A 665 32.05 15.64 15.90
C TYR A 665 33.48 15.14 16.14
N ASP A 666 33.72 13.88 15.83
CA ASP A 666 35.00 13.22 15.98
C ASP A 666 35.65 13.09 14.59
N SER A 667 36.79 13.78 14.40
CA SER A 667 37.61 13.66 13.19
C SER A 667 38.28 12.30 13.04
N ASP A 668 38.45 11.53 14.13
CA ASP A 668 39.12 10.23 14.18
C ASP A 668 38.17 9.05 13.95
N ARG A 669 36.89 9.20 14.27
CA ARG A 669 35.88 8.21 13.93
C ARG A 669 35.50 8.36 12.46
N ASN A 670 36.16 7.55 11.64
CA ASN A 670 35.69 7.13 10.32
C ASN A 670 34.40 6.28 10.43
N ILE A 671 33.45 6.67 11.29
CA ILE A 671 32.11 6.09 11.33
C ILE A 671 31.44 6.54 10.03
N LEU A 672 31.33 5.55 9.16
CA LEU A 672 30.83 5.62 7.81
C LEU A 672 29.37 6.14 7.75
N GLU A 673 29.02 6.72 6.61
CA GLU A 673 27.66 6.80 6.01
C GLU A 673 26.58 7.75 6.55
N ARG A 674 26.67 8.40 7.73
CA ARG A 674 25.59 9.30 8.19
C ARG A 674 25.79 10.73 7.67
N SER A 675 24.81 11.25 6.92
CA SER A 675 24.79 12.65 6.48
C SER A 675 24.29 13.50 7.66
N PRO A 676 25.04 14.52 8.11
CA PRO A 676 24.54 15.41 9.16
C PRO A 676 23.25 16.12 8.68
N ASN A 677 22.32 16.35 9.60
CA ASN A 677 21.03 17.04 9.41
C ASN A 677 19.97 16.27 8.62
N THR A 678 19.90 14.94 8.70
CA THR A 678 18.86 14.17 7.99
C THR A 678 17.92 13.41 8.90
N ILE A 679 16.62 13.47 8.59
CA ILE A 679 15.60 12.55 9.12
C ILE A 679 15.31 11.46 8.08
N ASP A 680 15.49 10.19 8.45
CA ASP A 680 15.09 9.03 7.63
C ASP A 680 13.78 8.46 8.17
N PHE A 681 12.83 8.19 7.27
CA PHE A 681 11.54 7.60 7.62
C PHE A 681 11.40 6.17 7.08
N SER A 682 10.81 5.32 7.91
CA SER A 682 10.34 3.98 7.58
C SER A 682 8.89 3.81 8.04
N PHE A 683 8.19 2.89 7.38
CA PHE A 683 6.87 2.45 7.79
C PHE A 683 6.88 0.93 7.95
N LYS A 684 6.74 0.46 9.20
CA LYS A 684 6.82 -0.95 9.58
C LYS A 684 8.07 -1.64 9.04
N GLY A 685 9.21 -0.94 9.11
CA GLY A 685 10.52 -1.45 8.69
C GLY A 685 10.86 -1.28 7.19
N ILE A 686 9.96 -0.71 6.39
CA ILE A 686 10.19 -0.40 4.97
C ILE A 686 10.49 1.09 4.80
N LYS A 687 11.61 1.42 4.14
CA LYS A 687 12.07 2.80 3.95
C LYS A 687 11.13 3.62 3.04
N LEU A 688 10.96 4.91 3.37
CA LEU A 688 10.26 5.92 2.56
C LEU A 688 11.29 6.81 1.84
N ASP A 689 11.41 6.66 0.51
CA ASP A 689 12.53 7.21 -0.29
C ASP A 689 12.44 8.73 -0.56
N ARG A 690 11.26 9.35 -0.49
CA ARG A 690 11.07 10.78 -0.83
C ARG A 690 11.12 11.74 0.37
N GLN A 691 11.60 11.28 1.52
CA GLN A 691 11.66 12.08 2.73
C GLN A 691 13.10 12.19 3.24
N ARG A 692 13.82 13.20 2.73
CA ARG A 692 14.94 13.78 3.46
C ARG A 692 14.56 15.22 3.80
N GLU A 693 14.11 15.43 5.02
CA GLU A 693 14.02 16.77 5.57
C GLU A 693 15.38 17.14 6.15
N SER A 694 15.86 18.34 5.79
CA SER A 694 16.96 18.97 6.50
C SER A 694 16.39 19.52 7.80
N TYR A 695 16.81 18.96 8.95
CA TYR A 695 16.49 19.53 10.24
C TYR A 695 17.69 20.36 10.69
N ALA A 696 17.54 21.68 10.64
CA ALA A 696 18.64 22.65 10.75
C ALA A 696 19.45 22.59 12.06
N LEU A 697 19.01 21.82 13.06
CA LEU A 697 19.54 21.83 14.42
C LEU A 697 19.90 20.43 14.96
N TRP A 698 19.78 19.34 14.17
CA TRP A 698 19.95 17.97 14.69
C TRP A 698 20.68 17.03 13.74
N GLU A 699 21.69 16.29 14.21
CA GLU A 699 22.60 15.54 13.34
C GLU A 699 21.96 14.35 12.61
N TYR A 700 21.18 13.49 13.28
CA TYR A 700 20.46 12.38 12.63
C TYR A 700 19.28 11.86 13.45
N ILE A 701 18.12 11.66 12.81
CA ILE A 701 16.94 11.03 13.42
C ILE A 701 16.42 9.92 12.48
N TYR A 702 16.27 8.71 13.00
CA TYR A 702 15.57 7.63 12.31
C TYR A 702 14.18 7.44 12.93
N VAL A 703 13.15 7.38 12.08
CA VAL A 703 11.75 7.25 12.47
C VAL A 703 11.17 6.01 11.80
N ASP A 704 10.55 5.13 12.57
CA ASP A 704 9.81 3.98 12.03
C ASP A 704 8.39 3.91 12.61
N ILE A 705 7.41 4.02 11.72
CA ILE A 705 6.00 4.19 12.06
C ILE A 705 5.31 2.83 12.03
N TYR A 706 4.77 2.38 13.16
CA TYR A 706 4.10 1.08 13.27
C TYR A 706 2.59 1.18 13.57
N GLY A 707 2.13 2.15 14.35
CA GLY A 707 0.73 2.18 14.82
C GLY A 707 -0.28 2.94 13.96
N MET A 708 0.18 3.69 12.95
CA MET A 708 -0.71 4.53 12.12
C MET A 708 -1.40 3.73 11.01
N ASP A 709 -2.59 4.18 10.59
CA ASP A 709 -3.32 3.58 9.46
C ASP A 709 -2.59 3.80 8.14
N THR A 710 -2.47 2.75 7.32
CA THR A 710 -1.73 2.81 6.06
C THR A 710 -2.38 3.73 5.02
N LYS A 711 -3.71 3.70 4.86
CA LYS A 711 -4.41 4.50 3.85
C LYS A 711 -4.41 5.99 4.19
N GLU A 712 -4.49 6.31 5.47
CA GLU A 712 -4.40 7.70 5.93
C GLU A 712 -2.97 8.23 5.91
N SER A 713 -1.98 7.36 6.11
CA SER A 713 -0.59 7.80 6.34
C SER A 713 0.28 7.80 5.11
N LEU A 714 0.06 6.91 4.14
CA LEU A 714 0.90 6.77 2.95
C LEU A 714 0.17 7.21 1.68
N LYS A 715 0.92 7.79 0.73
CA LYS A 715 0.45 7.94 -0.65
C LYS A 715 0.37 6.57 -1.34
N LEU A 716 -0.31 6.52 -2.48
CA LEU A 716 -0.53 5.29 -3.25
C LEU A 716 0.77 4.54 -3.62
N SER A 717 1.86 5.28 -3.88
CA SER A 717 3.21 4.77 -4.18
C SER A 717 3.93 4.15 -2.98
N ARG A 718 3.44 4.39 -1.74
CA ARG A 718 3.98 3.89 -0.46
C ARG A 718 5.43 4.28 -0.16
N ASP A 719 5.96 5.28 -0.85
CA ASP A 719 7.32 5.82 -0.67
C ASP A 719 7.32 7.20 0.01
N GLU A 720 6.15 7.74 0.35
CA GLU A 720 5.98 9.06 0.94
C GLU A 720 4.75 9.10 1.88
N LEU A 721 4.88 9.85 2.98
CA LEU A 721 3.74 10.15 3.86
C LEU A 721 2.76 11.13 3.20
N THR A 722 1.49 11.07 3.62
CA THR A 722 0.52 12.13 3.35
C THR A 722 0.89 13.41 4.12
N LEU A 723 0.39 14.56 3.67
CA LEU A 723 0.65 15.84 4.34
C LEU A 723 0.17 15.84 5.81
N LYS A 724 -0.97 15.19 6.08
CA LYS A 724 -1.53 15.04 7.43
C LYS A 724 -0.58 14.22 8.31
N ALA A 725 -0.21 13.01 7.86
CA ALA A 725 0.67 12.14 8.63
C ALA A 725 2.06 12.75 8.85
N ARG A 726 2.60 13.47 7.86
CA ARG A 726 3.87 14.21 8.00
C ARG A 726 3.81 15.23 9.14
N LYS A 727 2.72 16.01 9.22
CA LYS A 727 2.52 16.99 10.29
C LYS A 727 2.38 16.32 11.67
N ASP A 728 1.67 15.20 11.73
CA ASP A 728 1.45 14.48 12.99
C ASP A 728 2.75 13.83 13.49
N VAL A 729 3.51 13.19 12.61
CA VAL A 729 4.81 12.58 12.94
C VAL A 729 5.84 13.66 13.29
N GLY A 730 5.85 14.80 12.60
CA GLY A 730 6.73 15.94 12.92
C GLY A 730 6.59 16.40 14.37
N LYS A 731 5.35 16.51 14.88
CA LYS A 731 5.11 16.84 16.30
C LYS A 731 5.67 15.79 17.26
N ILE A 732 5.55 14.50 16.90
CA ILE A 732 6.06 13.40 17.72
C ILE A 732 7.59 13.42 17.76
N ILE A 733 8.23 13.76 16.63
CA ILE A 733 9.69 13.96 16.57
C ILE A 733 10.09 15.12 17.49
N ASP A 734 9.41 16.27 17.39
CA ASP A 734 9.69 17.44 18.24
C ASP A 734 9.54 17.09 19.73
N GLU A 735 8.45 16.43 20.13
CA GLU A 735 8.23 15.97 21.50
C GLU A 735 9.29 14.95 21.96
N GLY A 736 9.67 14.00 21.09
CA GLY A 736 10.71 13.01 21.37
C GLY A 736 12.09 13.64 21.55
N VAL A 737 12.42 14.63 20.73
CA VAL A 737 13.64 15.45 20.86
C VAL A 737 13.64 16.22 22.18
N GLN A 738 12.52 16.85 22.53
CA GLN A 738 12.41 17.56 23.80
C GLN A 738 12.60 16.61 24.99
N PHE A 739 12.01 15.42 24.92
CA PHE A 739 12.17 14.38 25.92
C PHE A 739 13.62 13.92 26.05
N TYR A 740 14.33 13.72 24.93
CA TYR A 740 15.73 13.34 24.94
C TYR A 740 16.60 14.40 25.62
N ILE A 741 16.47 15.68 25.23
CA ILE A 741 17.26 16.78 25.81
C ILE A 741 17.03 16.90 27.32
N ALA A 742 15.79 16.74 27.78
CA ALA A 742 15.47 16.73 29.22
C ALA A 742 16.18 15.58 29.96
N LYS A 743 16.15 14.36 29.42
CA LYS A 743 16.81 13.20 30.02
C LYS A 743 18.32 13.22 29.92
N LEU A 744 18.84 13.80 28.84
CA LEU A 744 20.26 14.03 28.65
C LEU A 744 20.78 15.03 29.70
N LYS A 745 20.04 16.11 29.94
CA LYS A 745 20.33 17.07 31.03
C LYS A 745 20.35 16.37 32.40
N GLU A 746 19.34 15.55 32.72
CA GLU A 746 19.32 14.77 33.98
C GLU A 746 20.60 13.93 34.14
N LYS A 747 21.02 13.21 33.10
CA LYS A 747 22.26 12.41 33.11
C LYS A 747 23.51 13.28 33.25
N ILE A 748 23.62 14.38 32.52
CA ILE A 748 24.76 15.30 32.57
C ILE A 748 24.87 15.97 33.94
N ASP A 749 23.74 16.34 34.55
CA ASP A 749 23.72 16.93 35.89
C ASP A 749 24.21 15.95 36.97
N ILE A 750 24.00 14.64 36.78
CA ILE A 750 24.53 13.58 37.64
C ILE A 750 26.03 13.35 37.38
N LEU A 751 26.45 13.34 36.12
CA LEU A 751 27.84 13.06 35.72
C LEU A 751 28.78 14.25 35.96
N LYS A 752 28.29 15.49 35.91
CA LYS A 752 29.05 16.74 36.01
C LYS A 752 30.28 16.72 35.10
N GLU A 753 31.46 17.07 35.59
CA GLU A 753 32.72 17.09 34.82
C GLU A 753 33.01 15.77 34.09
N LYS A 754 32.52 14.61 34.59
CA LYS A 754 32.69 13.33 33.88
C LYS A 754 31.94 13.27 32.55
N ALA A 755 30.90 14.10 32.37
CA ALA A 755 30.19 14.21 31.09
C ALA A 755 31.08 14.82 30.00
N LYS A 756 32.07 15.65 30.38
CA LYS A 756 33.01 16.26 29.43
C LYS A 756 33.76 15.22 28.59
N GLU A 757 34.07 14.06 29.20
CA GLU A 757 34.79 12.94 28.58
C GLU A 757 33.89 12.03 27.71
N MET A 758 32.58 12.28 27.64
CA MET A 758 31.63 11.45 26.88
C MET A 758 31.52 11.92 25.43
N PRO A 759 31.39 11.01 24.45
CA PRO A 759 31.51 11.34 23.02
C PRO A 759 30.19 11.81 22.37
N PHE A 760 29.52 12.82 22.95
CA PHE A 760 28.32 13.48 22.39
C PHE A 760 28.61 14.95 22.00
N ASP A 761 27.80 15.53 21.10
CA ASP A 761 27.91 16.95 20.72
C ASP A 761 27.44 17.89 21.85
N LYS A 762 28.42 18.47 22.53
CA LYS A 762 28.20 19.38 23.67
C LYS A 762 27.60 20.72 23.24
N ILE A 763 27.97 21.21 22.05
CA ILE A 763 27.46 22.49 21.52
C ILE A 763 25.98 22.31 21.16
N ALA A 764 25.65 21.24 20.43
CA ALA A 764 24.26 20.90 20.11
C ALA A 764 23.42 20.77 21.39
N PHE A 765 23.89 20.04 22.40
CA PHE A 765 23.19 19.92 23.68
C PHE A 765 22.93 21.28 24.35
N ILE A 766 23.92 22.17 24.41
CA ILE A 766 23.78 23.49 25.07
C ILE A 766 22.79 24.36 24.30
N VAL A 767 22.91 24.43 22.98
CA VAL A 767 22.03 25.22 22.11
C VAL A 767 20.59 24.72 22.24
N LEU A 768 20.37 23.43 22.05
CA LEU A 768 19.03 22.83 22.10
C LEU A 768 18.43 22.86 23.50
N GLY A 769 19.24 22.63 24.54
CA GLY A 769 18.85 22.78 25.93
C GLY A 769 18.33 24.18 26.24
N SER A 770 18.99 25.22 25.73
CA SER A 770 18.59 26.62 25.91
C SER A 770 17.26 26.97 25.22
N MET A 771 16.93 26.29 24.12
CA MET A 771 15.69 26.51 23.37
C MET A 771 14.50 25.75 23.94
N ILE A 772 14.75 24.54 24.49
CA ILE A 772 13.70 23.59 24.85
C ILE A 772 13.40 23.59 26.36
N ILE A 773 14.43 23.69 27.21
CA ILE A 773 14.27 23.51 28.65
C ILE A 773 14.04 24.85 29.33
N ASN A 774 12.88 24.99 29.97
CA ASN A 774 12.60 26.15 30.82
C ASN A 774 13.63 26.25 31.96
N ASN A 775 14.20 27.45 32.16
CA ASN A 775 15.27 27.75 33.12
C ASN A 775 16.63 27.09 32.83
N PHE A 776 16.92 26.73 31.57
CA PHE A 776 18.27 26.30 31.18
C PHE A 776 19.25 27.48 31.17
N LYS A 777 20.22 27.47 32.09
CA LYS A 777 21.30 28.46 32.13
C LYS A 777 22.52 27.90 31.42
N VAL A 778 22.84 28.45 30.24
CA VAL A 778 24.03 28.08 29.46
C VAL A 778 25.30 28.13 30.30
N SER A 779 25.42 29.12 31.20
CA SER A 779 26.54 29.28 32.12
C SER A 779 26.83 28.05 33.00
N ASP A 780 25.79 27.31 33.36
CA ASP A 780 25.90 26.15 34.25
C ASP A 780 26.55 24.96 33.54
N TYR A 781 26.61 25.00 32.19
CA TYR A 781 27.16 23.97 31.32
C TYR A 781 28.43 24.42 30.60
N ASN A 782 28.99 25.58 30.93
CA ASN A 782 30.26 26.06 30.37
C ASN A 782 31.42 25.08 30.63
N PHE A 783 31.34 24.22 31.66
CA PHE A 783 32.34 23.18 31.91
C PHE A 783 32.47 22.17 30.76
N LEU A 784 31.43 22.05 29.93
CA LEU A 784 31.43 21.22 28.73
C LEU A 784 32.17 21.85 27.54
N LEU A 785 32.45 23.17 27.57
CA LEU A 785 33.03 23.93 26.46
C LEU A 785 34.43 24.46 26.79
N ASP A 786 35.37 24.31 25.86
CA ASP A 786 36.69 24.93 25.94
C ASP A 786 36.71 26.27 25.15
N LYS A 787 36.21 27.37 25.75
CA LYS A 787 36.21 28.77 25.23
C LYS A 787 35.87 28.98 23.72
N GLY A 788 34.63 29.37 23.38
CA GLY A 788 34.22 29.91 22.05
C GLY A 788 34.24 28.91 20.88
N ILE A 789 33.46 29.14 19.80
CA ILE A 789 33.58 28.36 18.56
C ILE A 789 34.60 29.07 17.66
N MET A 790 35.86 28.68 17.80
CA MET A 790 36.96 29.25 17.05
C MET A 790 37.07 28.59 15.67
N ILE A 791 37.10 29.40 14.61
CA ILE A 791 37.21 28.99 13.22
C ILE A 791 38.59 29.38 12.69
N SER A 792 39.28 28.42 12.07
CA SER A 792 40.57 28.68 11.42
C SER A 792 40.40 29.44 10.10
N VAL A 793 41.02 30.62 9.98
CA VAL A 793 41.00 31.45 8.76
C VAL A 793 42.40 31.91 8.36
N MET A 794 42.54 32.27 7.09
CA MET A 794 43.69 33.00 6.55
C MET A 794 43.24 34.43 6.29
N LYS A 795 43.68 35.38 7.11
CA LYS A 795 43.28 36.78 7.01
C LYS A 795 44.38 37.64 6.45
N LYS A 796 44.03 38.54 5.53
CA LYS A 796 44.95 39.47 4.87
C LYS A 796 45.17 40.70 5.74
N ASN A 797 46.33 40.77 6.38
CA ASN A 797 46.78 41.90 7.20
C ASN A 797 48.03 42.52 6.56
N ASP A 798 48.07 43.85 6.37
CA ASP A 798 49.20 44.58 5.76
C ASP A 798 49.71 43.96 4.44
N ASN A 799 48.78 43.54 3.58
CA ASN A 799 49.09 42.89 2.30
C ASN A 799 49.87 41.57 2.46
N LYS A 800 49.57 40.82 3.53
CA LYS A 800 50.05 39.47 3.78
C LYS A 800 48.96 38.62 4.44
N PHE A 801 48.71 37.41 3.95
CA PHE A 801 47.88 36.42 4.62
C PHE A 801 48.60 35.85 5.84
N ILE A 802 47.87 35.73 6.96
CA ILE A 802 48.32 35.11 8.20
C ILE A 802 47.22 34.18 8.70
N TRP A 803 47.60 33.01 9.23
CA TRP A 803 46.67 32.11 9.90
C TRP A 803 46.28 32.67 11.28
N GLU A 804 44.98 32.75 11.54
CA GLU A 804 44.42 33.10 12.84
C GLU A 804 43.14 32.28 13.13
N GLU A 805 42.81 32.14 14.41
CA GLU A 805 41.53 31.62 14.86
C GLU A 805 40.61 32.81 15.19
N VAL A 806 39.45 32.86 14.54
CA VAL A 806 38.43 33.91 14.73
C VAL A 806 37.14 33.31 15.29
N ASP A 807 36.36 34.09 16.01
CA ASP A 807 35.04 33.64 16.44
C ASP A 807 34.13 33.55 15.20
N PHE A 808 33.34 32.47 15.08
CA PHE A 808 32.39 32.33 13.98
C PHE A 808 31.42 33.51 13.86
N ALA A 809 31.06 34.15 14.99
CA ALA A 809 30.20 35.32 15.00
C ALA A 809 30.79 36.52 14.22
N ASP A 810 32.11 36.59 14.06
CA ASP A 810 32.79 37.71 13.40
C ASP A 810 32.79 37.60 11.86
N ILE A 811 32.43 36.43 11.30
CA ILE A 811 32.47 36.13 9.86
C ILE A 811 31.10 35.74 9.28
N ILE A 812 30.04 35.78 10.10
CA ILE A 812 28.69 35.31 9.72
C ILE A 812 28.00 36.22 8.71
N ASP A 813 28.26 37.54 8.73
CA ASP A 813 27.62 38.50 7.82
C ASP A 813 28.14 38.40 6.37
N GLU A 814 29.31 37.77 6.18
CA GLU A 814 29.89 37.48 4.86
C GLU A 814 29.38 36.16 4.27
N TYR A 815 28.67 35.34 5.07
CA TYR A 815 28.01 34.13 4.60
C TYR A 815 26.78 34.45 3.73
N PRO A 816 26.54 33.76 2.59
CA PRO A 816 27.24 32.59 2.06
C PRO A 816 28.32 32.93 1.01
N ASN A 817 28.76 34.18 0.89
CA ASN A 817 29.69 34.64 -0.14
C ASN A 817 31.14 34.61 0.35
N LEU A 818 31.53 33.49 0.96
CA LEU A 818 32.88 33.28 1.49
C LEU A 818 33.76 32.56 0.47
N THR A 819 35.08 32.75 0.61
CA THR A 819 36.09 32.00 -0.14
C THR A 819 36.74 30.97 0.76
N TYR A 820 36.85 29.74 0.25
CA TYR A 820 37.32 28.59 1.00
C TYR A 820 38.53 27.99 0.30
N ALA A 821 39.44 27.42 1.09
CA ALA A 821 40.56 26.63 0.59
C ALA A 821 40.26 25.12 0.61
N ASN A 822 40.89 24.36 -0.29
CA ASN A 822 40.90 22.90 -0.24
C ASN A 822 41.86 22.37 0.87
N ILE A 823 41.64 22.77 2.12
CA ILE A 823 42.58 22.51 3.22
C ILE A 823 42.90 21.02 3.42
N ASN A 824 41.97 20.12 3.04
CA ASN A 824 42.18 18.67 3.05
C ASN A 824 43.42 18.20 2.28
N SER A 825 43.82 18.91 1.22
CA SER A 825 45.04 18.61 0.45
C SER A 825 46.33 18.92 1.21
N PHE A 826 46.25 19.69 2.30
CA PHE A 826 47.37 20.13 3.13
C PHE A 826 47.48 19.39 4.46
N LYS A 827 46.80 18.25 4.60
CA LYS A 827 46.92 17.39 5.78
C LYS A 827 48.36 16.92 5.98
N ILE A 828 48.84 16.99 7.22
CA ILE A 828 50.16 16.51 7.63
C ILE A 828 50.02 15.02 7.97
N GLU A 829 50.72 14.14 7.23
CA GLU A 829 50.78 12.71 7.56
C GLU A 829 51.75 12.50 8.72
N ARG A 830 51.22 12.36 9.95
CA ARG A 830 51.99 11.85 11.10
C ARG A 830 51.53 10.44 11.44
N VAL A 831 52.49 9.59 11.78
CA VAL A 831 52.28 8.15 12.00
C VAL A 831 51.49 7.84 13.29
N ASN A 832 51.33 8.77 14.25
CA ASN A 832 50.86 8.40 15.59
C ASN A 832 49.97 9.42 16.37
N ASN A 833 49.37 10.46 15.77
CA ASN A 833 48.49 11.37 16.52
C ASN A 833 47.10 11.54 15.87
N LEU A 834 46.08 11.40 16.73
CA LEU A 834 44.63 11.53 16.55
C LEU A 834 44.15 13.00 16.38
N LYS A 835 45.00 13.90 15.87
CA LYS A 835 44.57 15.25 15.48
C LYS A 835 45.00 15.48 14.06
N GLU A 836 44.02 15.74 13.19
CA GLU A 836 44.30 16.17 11.82
C GLU A 836 44.93 17.56 11.86
N GLU A 837 46.26 17.59 11.79
CA GLU A 837 47.01 18.83 11.61
C GLU A 837 47.11 19.16 10.12
N TYR A 838 46.92 20.43 9.80
CA TYR A 838 47.06 20.97 8.45
C TYR A 838 48.28 21.89 8.38
N ASP A 839 48.98 21.87 7.25
CA ASP A 839 50.12 22.75 7.05
C ASP A 839 49.68 24.16 6.65
N TYR A 840 49.16 24.89 7.62
CA TYR A 840 48.73 26.28 7.46
C TYR A 840 49.88 27.18 6.99
N LYS A 841 51.15 26.86 7.32
CA LYS A 841 52.31 27.65 6.86
C LYS A 841 52.56 27.50 5.37
N ILE A 842 52.37 26.30 4.81
CA ILE A 842 52.45 26.09 3.35
C ILE A 842 51.32 26.86 2.66
N VAL A 843 50.09 26.79 3.18
CA VAL A 843 48.94 27.54 2.64
C VAL A 843 49.21 29.04 2.71
N GLU A 844 49.67 29.56 3.85
CA GLU A 844 50.09 30.94 4.04
C GLU A 844 51.15 31.36 3.00
N GLY A 845 52.17 30.51 2.77
CA GLY A 845 53.21 30.75 1.79
C GLY A 845 52.69 30.84 0.35
N TYR A 846 51.75 29.98 -0.04
CA TYR A 846 51.16 29.97 -1.38
C TYR A 846 50.24 31.15 -1.62
N LEU A 847 49.40 31.50 -0.64
CA LEU A 847 48.56 32.70 -0.69
C LEU A 847 49.41 33.96 -0.82
N ASN A 848 50.49 34.07 -0.03
CA ASN A 848 51.37 35.25 -0.05
C ASN A 848 52.22 35.39 -1.32
N LYS A 849 52.69 34.29 -1.92
CA LYS A 849 53.42 34.33 -3.20
C LYS A 849 52.54 34.83 -4.36
N ASN A 850 51.24 34.57 -4.29
CA ASN A 850 50.28 34.90 -5.34
C ASN A 850 49.29 35.99 -4.87
N ILE A 851 49.70 36.85 -3.92
CA ILE A 851 48.80 37.80 -3.26
C ILE A 851 48.18 38.85 -4.20
N SER A 852 48.84 39.14 -5.32
CA SER A 852 48.32 40.01 -6.38
C SER A 852 47.12 39.41 -7.13
N ASP A 853 46.98 38.09 -7.08
CA ASP A 853 46.00 37.33 -7.85
C ASP A 853 44.77 36.93 -7.00
N ILE A 854 44.75 37.33 -5.71
CA ILE A 854 43.72 37.00 -4.72
C ILE A 854 43.06 38.30 -4.24
N GLU A 855 41.78 38.44 -4.54
CA GLU A 855 41.00 39.64 -4.24
C GLU A 855 40.42 39.61 -2.82
N GLU A 856 40.28 38.43 -2.24
CA GLU A 856 39.58 38.18 -0.98
C GLU A 856 40.45 38.46 0.26
N ASP A 857 39.87 39.12 1.27
CA ASP A 857 40.58 39.48 2.50
C ASP A 857 40.58 38.35 3.55
N ILE A 858 39.62 37.43 3.45
CA ILE A 858 39.48 36.26 4.34
C ILE A 858 39.32 35.00 3.50
N VAL A 859 40.14 34.00 3.76
CA VAL A 859 40.01 32.65 3.20
C VAL A 859 39.76 31.67 4.34
N ILE A 860 38.63 30.97 4.31
CA ILE A 860 38.29 29.96 5.30
C ILE A 860 39.14 28.72 5.08
N VAL A 861 39.85 28.29 6.12
CA VAL A 861 40.67 27.07 6.13
C VAL A 861 40.20 26.07 7.20
N ASP A 862 39.06 26.34 7.84
CA ASP A 862 38.47 25.47 8.86
C ASP A 862 37.73 24.29 8.24
N LYS A 863 38.24 23.07 8.46
CA LYS A 863 37.63 21.86 7.90
C LYS A 863 36.19 21.65 8.38
N ASN A 864 35.89 21.94 9.64
CA ASN A 864 34.60 21.59 10.24
C ASN A 864 33.53 22.51 9.67
N LEU A 865 33.83 23.79 9.58
CA LEU A 865 32.97 24.75 8.90
C LEU A 865 32.83 24.43 7.41
N ILE A 866 33.93 24.12 6.71
CA ILE A 866 33.88 23.70 5.30
C ILE A 866 32.95 22.49 5.14
N LYS A 867 33.04 21.47 6.00
CA LYS A 867 32.21 20.26 5.92
C LYS A 867 30.73 20.50 6.25
N ILE A 868 30.43 21.36 7.22
CA ILE A 868 29.06 21.75 7.56
C ILE A 868 28.41 22.47 6.38
N LEU A 869 29.17 23.33 5.70
CA LEU A 869 28.65 24.20 4.65
C LEU A 869 28.76 23.62 3.23
N GLU A 870 29.60 22.61 3.00
CA GLU A 870 29.84 21.92 1.71
C GLU A 870 28.55 21.38 1.04
N ASN A 871 27.49 21.10 1.82
CA ASN A 871 26.24 20.53 1.29
C ASN A 871 25.28 21.58 0.68
N ASP A 872 25.34 22.84 1.12
CA ASP A 872 24.35 23.86 0.75
C ASP A 872 24.81 24.77 -0.39
N PHE A 873 26.11 24.86 -0.67
CA PHE A 873 26.63 25.86 -1.61
C PHE A 873 26.50 25.51 -3.10
N ARG A 874 26.45 26.57 -3.92
CA ARG A 874 26.79 26.56 -5.34
C ARG A 874 28.14 27.26 -5.49
N ILE A 875 29.10 26.58 -6.11
CA ILE A 875 30.43 27.16 -6.34
C ILE A 875 30.37 28.06 -7.56
N ASN A 876 30.76 29.32 -7.39
CA ASN A 876 30.70 30.36 -8.43
C ASN A 876 32.04 30.53 -9.19
N LYS A 877 33.16 30.25 -8.52
CA LYS A 877 34.52 30.41 -9.07
C LYS A 877 35.41 29.32 -8.49
N ILE A 878 36.29 28.74 -9.32
CA ILE A 878 37.40 27.88 -8.90
C ILE A 878 38.68 28.52 -9.43
N GLN A 879 39.66 28.71 -8.55
CA GLN A 879 40.97 29.27 -8.90
C GLN A 879 42.08 28.39 -8.35
N CYS A 880 42.97 27.93 -9.24
CA CYS A 880 44.18 27.20 -8.87
C CYS A 880 45.35 28.16 -8.65
N ILE A 881 46.05 28.02 -7.51
CA ILE A 881 47.20 28.83 -7.11
C ILE A 881 48.49 27.98 -7.22
N GLU A 882 49.53 28.60 -7.78
CA GLU A 882 50.81 27.94 -8.07
C GLU A 882 51.53 27.45 -6.81
N SER A 883 51.96 26.19 -6.86
CA SER A 883 52.56 25.45 -5.76
C SER A 883 53.86 24.78 -6.21
N GLU A 884 54.93 24.96 -5.44
CA GLU A 884 56.25 24.34 -5.68
C GLU A 884 56.34 22.89 -5.16
N LEU A 885 55.37 22.46 -4.35
CA LEU A 885 55.26 21.08 -3.86
C LEU A 885 54.14 20.37 -4.62
N ASN A 886 54.14 19.04 -4.67
CA ASN A 886 53.15 18.20 -5.38
C ASN A 886 51.68 18.29 -4.86
N ARG A 887 51.22 19.46 -4.37
CA ARG A 887 49.91 19.74 -3.78
C ARG A 887 49.41 21.12 -4.24
N ASP A 888 48.40 21.16 -5.10
CA ASP A 888 47.83 22.42 -5.60
C ASP A 888 46.85 23.05 -4.59
N LEU A 889 46.95 24.37 -4.38
CA LEU A 889 46.01 25.13 -3.56
C LEU A 889 44.85 25.61 -4.46
N LEU A 890 43.62 25.25 -4.07
CA LEU A 890 42.41 25.68 -4.72
C LEU A 890 41.65 26.65 -3.82
N LEU A 891 41.24 27.77 -4.40
CA LEU A 891 40.24 28.67 -3.83
C LEU A 891 38.92 28.47 -4.54
N TYR A 892 37.85 28.27 -3.77
CA TYR A 892 36.49 28.23 -4.27
C TYR A 892 35.64 29.28 -3.55
N SER A 893 34.98 30.13 -4.33
CA SER A 893 34.01 31.09 -3.80
C SER A 893 32.61 30.52 -3.98
N THR A 894 31.77 30.65 -2.96
CA THR A 894 30.37 30.21 -3.02
C THR A 894 29.43 31.41 -3.18
N GLY A 895 28.20 31.17 -3.63
CA GLY A 895 27.16 32.20 -3.62
C GLY A 895 25.80 31.65 -4.01
N ILE A 896 24.81 32.57 -4.07
CA ILE A 896 23.38 32.23 -4.22
C ILE A 896 22.94 32.16 -5.70
N GLU A 897 23.65 32.82 -6.62
CA GLU A 897 23.30 32.87 -8.05
C GLU A 897 23.71 31.62 -8.84
N ASP A 898 22.89 31.18 -9.80
CA ASP A 898 23.26 30.14 -10.78
C ASP A 898 24.22 30.72 -11.82
N ARG A 899 25.53 30.45 -11.67
CA ARG A 899 26.49 30.66 -12.76
C ARG A 899 26.78 29.35 -13.48
N ASP A 900 26.17 29.24 -14.65
CA ASP A 900 26.17 28.06 -15.51
C ASP A 900 27.53 27.70 -16.13
N ILE A 901 28.49 28.63 -16.17
CA ILE A 901 29.77 28.48 -16.89
C ILE A 901 30.88 29.09 -16.04
N ILE A 902 31.90 28.29 -15.73
CA ILE A 902 33.10 28.75 -15.02
C ILE A 902 34.10 29.27 -16.06
N ASN A 903 34.46 30.54 -15.94
CA ASN A 903 35.61 31.09 -16.64
C ASN A 903 36.87 30.73 -15.86
N VAL A 904 37.76 29.97 -16.49
CA VAL A 904 39.00 29.50 -15.88
C VAL A 904 40.18 30.19 -16.56
N ASN A 905 41.18 30.58 -15.78
CA ASN A 905 42.47 31.00 -16.33
C ASN A 905 43.23 29.76 -16.87
N GLU A 906 44.29 29.98 -17.64
CA GLU A 906 45.07 28.90 -18.27
C GLU A 906 45.57 27.86 -17.25
N LYS A 907 45.99 28.32 -16.06
CA LYS A 907 46.45 27.44 -14.97
C LYS A 907 45.34 26.54 -14.42
N THR A 908 44.15 27.10 -14.23
CA THR A 908 42.98 26.34 -13.76
C THR A 908 42.48 25.38 -14.85
N GLU A 909 42.62 25.74 -16.13
CA GLU A 909 42.38 24.80 -17.25
C GLU A 909 43.33 23.60 -17.19
N GLU A 910 44.64 23.81 -17.03
CA GLU A 910 45.61 22.71 -16.89
C GLU A 910 45.26 21.79 -15.70
N TYR A 911 44.87 22.38 -14.57
CA TYR A 911 44.44 21.66 -13.37
C TYR A 911 43.19 20.79 -13.62
N LEU A 912 42.13 21.36 -14.21
CA LEU A 912 40.90 20.63 -14.51
C LEU A 912 41.15 19.51 -15.54
N ILE A 913 42.05 19.72 -16.50
CA ILE A 913 42.43 18.67 -17.45
C ILE A 913 43.22 17.54 -16.74
N ASP A 914 44.09 17.84 -15.77
CA ASP A 914 44.76 16.80 -14.95
C ASP A 914 43.75 15.91 -14.19
N LEU A 915 42.57 16.45 -13.88
CA LEU A 915 41.49 15.73 -13.24
C LEU A 915 40.73 14.78 -14.19
N LEU A 916 40.96 14.80 -15.52
CA LEU A 916 40.33 13.84 -16.44
C LEU A 916 40.58 12.38 -16.05
N VAL A 917 41.61 12.09 -15.25
CA VAL A 917 41.77 10.80 -14.60
C VAL A 917 42.08 11.02 -13.12
N SER A 918 41.22 10.49 -12.25
CA SER A 918 41.44 10.55 -10.80
C SER A 918 42.73 9.82 -10.41
N ASN A 919 43.38 10.32 -9.36
CA ASN A 919 44.59 9.74 -8.80
C ASN A 919 44.57 9.90 -7.28
N SER A 920 45.50 9.25 -6.57
CA SER A 920 45.56 9.33 -5.10
C SER A 920 45.69 10.77 -4.59
N ARG A 921 46.43 11.62 -5.31
CA ARG A 921 46.69 13.03 -4.96
C ARG A 921 45.42 13.88 -5.03
N ASN A 922 44.51 13.58 -5.96
CA ASN A 922 43.32 14.38 -6.25
C ASN A 922 42.01 13.68 -5.80
N SER A 923 42.12 12.62 -4.99
CA SER A 923 41.00 11.78 -4.56
C SER A 923 39.93 12.56 -3.77
N PHE A 924 40.33 13.60 -3.05
CA PHE A 924 39.45 14.44 -2.23
C PHE A 924 38.48 15.32 -3.03
N ASN A 925 38.75 15.54 -4.32
CA ASN A 925 37.94 16.36 -5.22
C ASN A 925 36.70 15.63 -5.76
N TYR A 926 36.68 14.31 -5.64
CA TYR A 926 35.60 13.45 -6.14
C TYR A 926 34.66 13.05 -5.02
N SER A 927 33.40 12.79 -5.37
CA SER A 927 32.42 12.23 -4.42
C SER A 927 32.99 11.01 -3.70
N LYS A 928 32.72 10.91 -2.39
CA LYS A 928 33.25 9.86 -1.51
C LYS A 928 33.05 8.46 -2.13
N GLY A 929 34.09 7.62 -2.13
CA GLY A 929 34.08 6.27 -2.72
C GLY A 929 34.39 6.20 -4.22
N ARG A 930 34.18 7.28 -4.99
CA ARG A 930 34.24 7.19 -6.46
C ARG A 930 35.59 7.49 -7.10
N TRP A 931 36.58 7.99 -6.37
CA TRP A 931 37.88 8.34 -6.95
C TRP A 931 38.62 7.16 -7.62
N ARG A 932 38.18 5.90 -7.40
CA ARG A 932 38.76 4.71 -8.06
C ARG A 932 38.09 4.32 -9.39
N SER A 933 36.97 4.95 -9.76
CA SER A 933 36.21 4.65 -10.99
C SER A 933 37.10 4.68 -12.23
N GLN A 934 36.75 3.86 -13.24
CA GLN A 934 37.44 3.85 -14.53
C GLN A 934 37.29 5.18 -15.29
N ARG A 935 36.19 5.92 -15.07
CA ARG A 935 35.94 7.24 -15.64
C ARG A 935 35.61 8.27 -14.57
N THR A 936 36.05 9.49 -14.83
CA THR A 936 35.70 10.68 -14.06
C THR A 936 34.93 11.68 -14.91
N CYS A 937 34.27 12.60 -14.23
CA CYS A 937 33.75 13.85 -14.77
C CYS A 937 34.53 15.00 -14.15
N ILE A 938 34.79 16.01 -14.97
CA ILE A 938 35.36 17.27 -14.53
C ILE A 938 34.35 18.40 -14.74
N PRO A 939 34.42 19.47 -13.95
CA PRO A 939 33.66 20.69 -14.21
C PRO A 939 33.87 21.14 -15.66
N SER A 940 32.78 21.41 -16.36
CA SER A 940 32.82 22.03 -17.68
C SER A 940 33.14 23.52 -17.54
N PHE A 941 33.99 24.02 -18.42
CA PHE A 941 34.41 25.41 -18.46
C PHE A 941 34.26 25.98 -19.87
N SER A 942 34.35 27.30 -20.00
CA SER A 942 33.96 28.07 -21.20
C SER A 942 34.44 27.46 -22.53
N LYS A 943 35.66 26.93 -22.59
CA LYS A 943 36.25 26.31 -23.78
C LYS A 943 35.61 24.98 -24.22
N TYR A 944 35.20 24.13 -23.29
CA TYR A 944 34.63 22.79 -23.57
C TYR A 944 33.15 22.67 -23.18
N ASN A 945 32.44 23.79 -23.07
CA ASN A 945 31.02 23.84 -22.70
C ASN A 945 30.11 22.97 -23.61
N LEU A 946 30.48 22.78 -24.87
CA LEU A 946 29.71 21.91 -25.79
C LEU A 946 29.77 20.42 -25.42
N LEU A 947 30.72 20.00 -24.57
CA LEU A 947 30.83 18.64 -24.03
C LEU A 947 30.01 18.46 -22.74
N ALA A 948 29.39 19.51 -22.22
CA ALA A 948 28.67 19.46 -20.96
C ALA A 948 27.38 18.63 -21.05
N ILE A 949 27.15 17.77 -20.06
CA ILE A 949 26.04 16.79 -20.03
C ILE A 949 25.01 17.08 -18.93
N LYS A 950 23.73 16.85 -19.24
CA LYS A 950 22.57 16.98 -18.33
C LYS A 950 22.56 15.90 -17.26
N THR A 951 22.93 14.69 -17.65
CA THR A 951 22.84 13.49 -16.82
C THR A 951 24.19 12.79 -16.82
N ILE A 952 24.73 12.52 -15.64
CA ILE A 952 25.97 11.78 -15.46
C ILE A 952 25.62 10.28 -15.47
N PRO A 953 26.25 9.44 -16.31
CA PRO A 953 26.04 8.01 -16.27
C PRO A 953 26.39 7.44 -14.90
N ALA A 954 25.58 6.52 -14.40
CA ALA A 954 25.86 5.83 -13.15
C ALA A 954 27.22 5.11 -13.23
N GLY A 955 28.04 5.20 -12.19
CA GLY A 955 29.39 4.61 -12.14
C GLY A 955 30.53 5.55 -12.54
N VAL A 956 30.23 6.70 -13.16
CA VAL A 956 31.22 7.76 -13.39
C VAL A 956 31.46 8.53 -12.09
N ALA A 957 32.73 8.74 -11.73
CA ALA A 957 33.08 9.58 -10.59
C ALA A 957 32.89 11.04 -10.96
N PHE A 958 32.17 11.80 -10.17
CA PHE A 958 31.92 13.21 -10.44
C PHE A 958 32.59 14.08 -9.39
N TYR A 959 32.95 15.29 -9.82
CA TYR A 959 33.52 16.30 -8.96
C TYR A 959 32.51 16.70 -7.87
N LYS A 960 32.91 16.79 -6.60
CA LYS A 960 32.02 16.94 -5.43
C LYS A 960 30.95 18.03 -5.55
N SER A 961 31.17 19.06 -6.37
CA SER A 961 30.16 20.07 -6.71
C SER A 961 29.15 19.55 -7.74
N ASN A 962 28.12 18.85 -7.26
CA ASN A 962 27.00 18.33 -8.06
C ASN A 962 26.14 19.40 -8.74
N LYS A 963 26.38 20.69 -8.45
CA LYS A 963 25.62 21.82 -8.97
C LYS A 963 26.33 22.53 -10.13
N MET A 964 27.43 21.97 -10.64
CA MET A 964 28.14 22.46 -11.84
C MET A 964 27.84 21.59 -13.06
N LYS A 965 27.82 22.20 -14.25
CA LYS A 965 27.81 21.47 -15.52
C LYS A 965 29.07 20.61 -15.62
N GLN A 966 28.93 19.32 -15.87
CA GLN A 966 30.05 18.37 -15.94
C GLN A 966 30.29 17.91 -17.38
N LEU A 967 31.52 17.55 -17.71
CA LEU A 967 31.85 16.78 -18.91
C LEU A 967 32.47 15.44 -18.51
N ILE A 968 32.21 14.40 -19.29
CA ILE A 968 32.76 13.05 -19.03
C ILE A 968 34.18 12.98 -19.60
N SER A 969 35.10 12.38 -18.85
CA SER A 969 36.45 12.17 -19.34
C SER A 969 36.48 11.17 -20.51
N PRO A 970 37.15 11.53 -21.64
CA PRO A 970 37.40 10.59 -22.72
C PRO A 970 38.51 9.59 -22.39
N ILE A 971 39.23 9.80 -21.28
CA ILE A 971 40.40 9.02 -20.85
C ILE A 971 40.00 8.18 -19.65
N THR A 972 40.34 6.89 -19.68
CA THR A 972 40.11 5.98 -18.56
C THR A 972 41.33 5.91 -17.65
N ARG A 973 41.14 5.42 -16.43
CA ARG A 973 42.25 5.16 -15.50
C ARG A 973 43.33 4.25 -16.09
N LYS A 974 42.96 3.25 -16.90
CA LYS A 974 43.91 2.37 -17.61
C LYS A 974 44.73 3.09 -18.68
N ASP A 975 44.22 4.18 -19.25
CA ASP A 975 44.94 4.95 -20.28
C ASP A 975 46.07 5.79 -19.66
N LYS A 976 45.90 6.23 -18.41
CA LYS A 976 46.95 6.91 -17.66
C LYS A 976 48.18 6.03 -17.45
N GLU A 977 48.02 4.74 -17.18
CA GLU A 977 49.14 3.80 -17.02
C GLU A 977 49.92 3.63 -18.34
N LYS A 978 49.25 3.79 -19.49
CA LYS A 978 49.86 3.65 -20.82
C LYS A 978 50.57 4.93 -21.30
N ILE A 979 50.33 6.08 -20.67
CA ILE A 979 50.89 7.35 -21.12
C ILE A 979 52.43 7.40 -21.01
N GLU A 980 52.98 6.65 -20.06
CA GLU A 980 54.43 6.56 -19.83
C GLU A 980 55.13 5.86 -21.00
N SER A 981 54.50 4.85 -21.62
CA SER A 981 55.07 4.05 -22.70
C SER A 981 54.86 4.62 -24.11
N VAL A 982 53.96 5.59 -24.28
CA VAL A 982 53.65 6.21 -25.59
C VAL A 982 54.37 7.56 -25.73
N ASN A 983 55.21 7.72 -26.77
CA ASN A 983 56.00 8.95 -26.98
C ASN A 983 55.42 9.92 -28.03
N ASN A 984 54.36 9.53 -28.72
CA ASN A 984 53.74 10.33 -29.78
C ASN A 984 52.28 10.67 -29.42
N LYS A 985 51.92 11.94 -29.56
CA LYS A 985 50.61 12.49 -29.20
C LYS A 985 49.50 11.91 -30.07
N GLU A 986 49.74 11.81 -31.38
CA GLU A 986 48.76 11.32 -32.35
C GLU A 986 48.43 9.84 -32.12
N LEU A 987 49.43 9.00 -31.84
CA LEU A 987 49.24 7.58 -31.51
C LEU A 987 48.45 7.40 -30.21
N PHE A 988 48.63 8.27 -29.22
CA PHE A 988 47.85 8.22 -27.98
C PHE A 988 46.37 8.55 -28.24
N ILE A 989 46.09 9.61 -29.02
CA ILE A 989 44.73 9.98 -29.42
C ILE A 989 44.07 8.84 -30.22
N GLU A 990 44.79 8.23 -31.17
CA GLU A 990 44.28 7.12 -31.97
C GLU A 990 43.95 5.89 -31.11
N SER A 991 44.83 5.56 -30.16
CA SER A 991 44.64 4.41 -29.25
C SER A 991 43.36 4.50 -28.40
N ILE A 992 42.89 5.72 -28.12
CA ILE A 992 41.65 5.98 -27.39
C ILE A 992 40.46 6.03 -28.35
N THR A 993 40.59 6.73 -29.48
CA THR A 993 39.47 7.01 -30.39
C THR A 993 39.00 5.81 -31.21
N VAL A 994 39.83 4.79 -31.41
CA VAL A 994 39.45 3.54 -32.09
C VAL A 994 38.54 2.66 -31.24
N ARG A 995 38.55 2.81 -29.92
CA ARG A 995 37.85 1.91 -28.98
C ARG A 995 36.33 2.09 -29.00
N GLN A 996 35.62 1.02 -28.67
CA GLN A 996 34.15 1.02 -28.66
C GLN A 996 33.56 1.91 -27.55
N ASP A 997 34.20 1.97 -26.39
CA ASP A 997 33.81 2.84 -25.28
C ASP A 997 33.90 4.32 -25.65
N TYR A 998 34.92 4.74 -26.42
CA TYR A 998 35.01 6.11 -26.91
C TYR A 998 33.88 6.45 -27.89
N LYS A 999 33.53 5.54 -28.80
CA LYS A 999 32.38 5.72 -29.70
C LYS A 999 31.07 5.87 -28.92
N ASN A 1000 30.86 5.02 -27.92
CA ASN A 1000 29.70 5.09 -27.03
C ASN A 1000 29.66 6.42 -26.25
N LEU A 1001 30.81 6.95 -25.81
CA LEU A 1001 30.92 8.26 -25.17
C LEU A 1001 30.48 9.41 -26.10
N LEU A 1002 30.85 9.38 -27.39
CA LEU A 1002 30.42 10.38 -28.36
C LEU A 1002 28.89 10.40 -28.49
N PHE A 1003 28.27 9.23 -28.64
CA PHE A 1003 26.81 9.11 -28.72
C PHE A 1003 26.13 9.54 -27.42
N TYR A 1004 26.66 9.14 -26.27
CA TYR A 1004 26.11 9.51 -24.97
C TYR A 1004 26.14 11.03 -24.77
N THR A 1005 27.28 11.67 -25.04
CA THR A 1005 27.48 13.12 -24.94
C THR A 1005 26.52 13.86 -25.88
N MET A 1006 26.35 13.37 -27.12
CA MET A 1006 25.43 13.93 -28.10
C MET A 1006 23.98 13.92 -27.62
N ASN A 1007 23.53 12.79 -27.06
CA ASN A 1007 22.14 12.58 -26.62
C ASN A 1007 21.83 13.26 -25.29
N ASN A 1008 22.84 13.48 -24.44
CA ASN A 1008 22.66 14.02 -23.08
C ASN A 1008 23.26 15.43 -22.90
N ARG A 1009 23.57 16.16 -23.96
CA ARG A 1009 24.15 17.52 -23.86
C ARG A 1009 23.23 18.52 -23.17
N ILE A 1010 23.82 19.49 -22.48
CA ILE A 1010 23.11 20.63 -21.89
C ILE A 1010 22.71 21.65 -22.96
N SER A 1011 23.61 21.95 -23.89
CA SER A 1011 23.40 22.94 -24.94
C SER A 1011 22.34 22.50 -25.96
N GLU A 1012 21.36 23.36 -26.24
CA GLU A 1012 20.34 23.14 -27.29
C GLU A 1012 20.83 23.46 -28.71
N LYS A 1013 22.05 23.99 -28.86
CA LYS A 1013 22.64 24.25 -30.18
C LYS A 1013 22.79 22.96 -30.99
N ILE A 1014 22.38 23.01 -32.25
CA ILE A 1014 22.57 21.91 -33.22
C ILE A 1014 24.08 21.78 -33.50
N VAL A 1015 24.66 20.65 -33.09
CA VAL A 1015 26.09 20.34 -33.23
C VAL A 1015 26.23 18.90 -33.72
N THR A 1016 27.15 18.66 -34.66
CA THR A 1016 27.38 17.34 -35.25
C THR A 1016 28.35 16.50 -34.42
N ILE A 1017 28.36 15.18 -34.62
CA ILE A 1017 29.22 14.25 -33.87
C ILE A 1017 30.71 14.51 -34.12
N GLU A 1018 31.05 15.03 -35.31
CA GLU A 1018 32.42 15.41 -35.67
C GLU A 1018 32.94 16.59 -34.84
N VAL A 1019 32.06 17.52 -34.44
CA VAL A 1019 32.46 18.65 -33.58
C VAL A 1019 32.72 18.19 -32.15
N ILE A 1020 31.89 17.29 -31.63
CA ILE A 1020 32.10 16.67 -30.31
C ILE A 1020 33.38 15.84 -30.30
N ASP A 1021 33.61 15.04 -31.35
CA ASP A 1021 34.83 14.25 -31.53
C ASP A 1021 36.07 15.15 -31.61
N LYS A 1022 36.01 16.28 -32.33
CA LYS A 1022 37.11 17.24 -32.39
C LYS A 1022 37.47 17.81 -31.02
N LEU A 1023 36.47 18.19 -30.21
CA LEU A 1023 36.69 18.73 -28.86
C LEU A 1023 37.26 17.69 -27.90
N TYR A 1024 36.79 16.44 -27.97
CA TYR A 1024 37.38 15.34 -27.19
C TYR A 1024 38.81 15.02 -27.64
N LYS A 1025 39.12 15.01 -28.94
CA LYS A 1025 40.50 14.85 -29.42
C LYS A 1025 41.41 15.96 -28.94
N GLU A 1026 40.93 17.20 -28.91
CA GLU A 1026 41.67 18.34 -28.37
C GLU A 1026 41.98 18.16 -26.88
N ILE A 1027 40.98 17.77 -26.07
CA ILE A 1027 41.17 17.59 -24.62
C ILE A 1027 42.08 16.39 -24.31
N ILE A 1028 42.01 15.30 -25.08
CA ILE A 1028 42.93 14.16 -25.00
C ILE A 1028 44.36 14.61 -25.31
N GLY A 1029 44.54 15.39 -26.38
CA GLY A 1029 45.84 15.90 -26.79
C GLY A 1029 46.48 16.82 -25.73
N LYS A 1030 45.69 17.70 -25.11
CA LYS A 1030 46.16 18.55 -24.00
C LYS A 1030 46.56 17.74 -22.78
N TYR A 1031 45.75 16.75 -22.40
CA TYR A 1031 46.10 15.85 -21.30
C TYR A 1031 47.44 15.14 -21.55
N PHE A 1032 47.70 14.68 -22.78
CA PHE A 1032 48.97 14.06 -23.15
C PHE A 1032 50.17 14.99 -22.93
N GLU A 1033 50.07 16.23 -23.41
CA GLU A 1033 51.13 17.24 -23.26
C GLU A 1033 51.40 17.57 -21.79
N LEU A 1034 50.34 17.74 -21.00
CA LEU A 1034 50.44 18.02 -19.56
C LEU A 1034 51.13 16.88 -18.80
N MET A 1035 50.74 15.64 -19.07
CA MET A 1035 51.34 14.48 -18.40
C MET A 1035 52.80 14.29 -18.82
N LYS A 1036 53.16 14.52 -20.09
CA LYS A 1036 54.57 14.47 -20.53
C LYS A 1036 55.43 15.60 -19.96
N LYS A 1037 54.85 16.79 -19.73
CA LYS A 1037 55.51 17.92 -19.04
C LYS A 1037 55.80 17.60 -17.57
N LYS A 1038 54.96 16.79 -16.90
CA LYS A 1038 55.14 16.35 -15.51
C LYS A 1038 56.10 15.16 -15.34
N ILE A 1039 56.34 14.39 -16.41
CA ILE A 1039 57.27 13.23 -16.43
C ILE A 1039 58.71 13.66 -16.74
N LYS A 1040 58.88 14.80 -17.44
CA LYS A 1040 60.17 15.47 -17.62
C LYS A 1040 60.54 16.26 -16.37
#